data_AF-A0A938M2X0-F1
#
_entry.id   AF-A0A938M2X0-F1
#
_cell.length_a   1.000
_cell.length_b   1.000
_cell.length_c   1.000
_cell.angle_alpha   90.00
_cell.angle_beta   90.00
_cell.angle_gamma   90.00
#
_symmetry.space_group_name_H-M   'P 1'
#
loop_
_entity.id
_entity.type
_entity.pdbx_description
1 polymer ?
#
loop_
_entity_poly.entity_id
_entity_poly.type
_entity_poly.pdbx_seq_one_letter_code
_entity_poly.pdbx_strand_id
1 'polypeptide(L)'
;MSRNSVTIVRDPSDAIAGQAAVRWAVEHLRDALATRQVSTALREQMDESTADGPCILVAHQETAWAREALVAANVSIPAAPEALGLVSATADQRKALLACGSDVRGLVYALLELADRVVHGDNPLAALKIGKPIVEQPANPIRSIARLFTSEVEDKPWFCDKSFWQRYLTMLVTQRFNRFSLTLGLGYDHPRQIRDAYFYFPYPFLVSVPGYDVRAVGLPEAERDRNLAMLRFISDEAALRGLHFQLALWSHAYEFADSPDANYTIAGLTPETHAPYCRDALRTLLQACPNIAGVTFRVHGESGIPERSYAFWKTVFDGMVQCGRRVEIDMHAKGIDQETIDVALATGLPVNVSAKYSAEHQGLPYHQASIRQLELSPPGKKAEGPMAVSGIARRFTRYSYADLLIEDRRYDVFFRIWPGTQRLLLWGDPALAAGYGRFGSFCGCLGVEVCEPLTFKGRKGSGAPGPRDGYADASLRPLGGDWEKYLYTYRLFGRLLYNPDTEPETWRRFLGKQFGAAAESVEAALANASRILPLMTTAHHPSASNNGYWPEVYTNMPIVDEKRPHPYGDTASPKRFGTVSSLDPVMFSSIEEFAAEVVSGNRSGRISPLDVARWLQTFSEAAARMLVEAHRSNADTRSSASRRVAFDVVAQFHLGWFFAQKLRAGVCYALYQRTDDLGALRAAITWYRMARGAWADLVERTKGIYRSDLAFGAAAHLRGHWADRLQAIDDDLRDMEEKAKGTEGEAGPIFDVGLLHSPPLRLRCEHTPPVSFRRGEPLGIELTLTGGSDALTVRLHYRHVNQAEAYVVAEMERTENRYRVTIPGTYTDSPYPLQYFFELRGKDGQAWLWPGLNAELSSQPYFVVRQERR
;
A
#
# COMPACT_ATOMS: atom_id res chain seq x y z
N MET A 1 48.24 10.99 -16.44
CA MET A 1 46.83 11.46 -16.58
C MET A 1 45.83 10.31 -16.35
N SER A 2 45.86 9.59 -15.22
CA SER A 2 45.09 8.31 -15.06
C SER A 2 44.30 8.15 -13.74
N ARG A 3 43.81 9.22 -13.08
CA ARG A 3 43.21 9.09 -11.73
C ARG A 3 41.67 9.05 -11.63
N ASN A 4 40.92 9.07 -12.73
CA ASN A 4 39.45 9.09 -12.69
C ASN A 4 38.79 8.02 -13.58
N SER A 5 39.24 6.77 -13.44
CA SER A 5 38.72 5.62 -14.17
C SER A 5 38.34 4.48 -13.21
N VAL A 6 37.28 3.72 -13.54
CA VAL A 6 36.86 2.50 -12.85
C VAL A 6 36.90 1.33 -13.83
N THR A 7 37.52 0.23 -13.44
CA THR A 7 37.47 -1.02 -14.22
C THR A 7 36.33 -1.89 -13.72
N ILE A 8 35.50 -2.41 -14.62
CA ILE A 8 34.45 -3.39 -14.33
C ILE A 8 34.86 -4.69 -15.01
N VAL A 9 34.97 -5.76 -14.22
CA VAL A 9 35.33 -7.10 -14.68
C VAL A 9 34.13 -8.01 -14.55
N ARG A 10 33.75 -8.65 -15.65
CA ARG A 10 32.61 -9.56 -15.71
C ARG A 10 33.04 -10.81 -16.49
N ASP A 11 33.13 -11.93 -15.79
CA ASP A 11 33.52 -13.20 -16.37
C ASP A 11 32.47 -13.68 -17.39
N PRO A 12 32.84 -13.88 -18.68
CA PRO A 12 31.90 -14.37 -19.69
C PRO A 12 31.46 -15.83 -19.45
N SER A 13 32.19 -16.61 -18.64
CA SER A 13 31.83 -17.99 -18.28
C SER A 13 30.72 -18.08 -17.23
N ASP A 14 30.45 -16.99 -16.51
CA ASP A 14 29.34 -16.89 -15.58
C ASP A 14 28.01 -16.69 -16.34
N ALA A 15 27.23 -17.76 -16.43
CA ALA A 15 25.95 -17.77 -17.14
C ALA A 15 24.92 -16.78 -16.56
N ILE A 16 25.01 -16.43 -15.27
CA ILE A 16 24.14 -15.45 -14.61
C ILE A 16 24.60 -14.04 -14.98
N ALA A 17 25.91 -13.75 -14.86
CA ALA A 17 26.45 -12.44 -15.27
C ALA A 17 26.36 -12.19 -16.79
N GLY A 18 26.26 -13.26 -17.58
CA GLY A 18 26.02 -13.24 -19.02
C GLY A 18 24.61 -12.77 -19.43
N GLN A 19 23.62 -12.83 -18.52
CA GLN A 19 22.22 -12.53 -18.84
C GLN A 19 22.01 -11.08 -19.28
N ALA A 20 21.00 -10.86 -20.13
CA ALA A 20 20.67 -9.54 -20.68
C ALA A 20 20.44 -8.48 -19.60
N ALA A 21 19.76 -8.84 -18.51
CA ALA A 21 19.48 -7.91 -17.41
C ALA A 21 20.74 -7.48 -16.64
N VAL A 22 21.70 -8.39 -16.42
CA VAL A 22 22.97 -8.03 -15.79
C VAL A 22 23.80 -7.15 -16.71
N ARG A 23 23.85 -7.46 -18.01
CA ARG A 23 24.53 -6.59 -19.00
C ARG A 23 23.94 -5.19 -19.01
N TRP A 24 22.62 -5.08 -19.02
CA TRP A 24 21.93 -3.79 -18.91
C TRP A 24 22.32 -3.05 -17.62
N ALA A 25 22.33 -3.73 -16.47
CA ALA A 25 22.68 -3.10 -15.20
C ALA A 25 24.15 -2.64 -15.14
N VAL A 26 25.06 -3.37 -15.79
CA VAL A 26 26.47 -2.95 -15.95
C VAL A 26 26.55 -1.67 -16.78
N GLU A 27 25.86 -1.60 -17.92
CA GLU A 27 25.83 -0.37 -18.74
C GLU A 27 25.18 0.79 -17.99
N HIS A 28 24.12 0.55 -17.21
CA HIS A 28 23.51 1.59 -16.38
C HIS A 28 24.48 2.15 -15.32
N LEU A 29 25.28 1.29 -14.68
CA LEU A 29 26.35 1.73 -13.78
C LEU A 29 27.42 2.56 -14.52
N ARG A 30 27.78 2.17 -15.75
CA ARG A 30 28.72 2.92 -16.58
C ARG A 30 28.17 4.31 -16.94
N ASP A 31 26.88 4.40 -17.29
CA ASP A 31 26.21 5.67 -17.57
C ASP A 31 26.15 6.57 -16.34
N ALA A 32 25.88 6.01 -15.15
CA ALA A 32 25.91 6.74 -13.89
C ALA A 32 27.31 7.31 -13.60
N LEU A 33 28.37 6.52 -13.81
CA LEU A 33 29.76 6.94 -13.67
C LEU A 33 30.13 8.02 -14.69
N ALA A 34 29.75 7.85 -15.96
CA ALA A 34 30.00 8.81 -17.03
C ALA A 34 29.31 10.17 -16.77
N THR A 35 28.07 10.14 -16.29
CA THR A 35 27.32 11.35 -15.89
C THR A 35 28.02 12.11 -14.75
N ARG A 36 28.80 11.40 -13.92
CA ARG A 36 29.65 11.95 -12.87
C ARG A 36 31.12 12.14 -13.31
N GLN A 37 31.36 12.18 -14.62
CA GLN A 37 32.67 12.41 -15.26
C GLN A 37 33.75 11.37 -14.92
N VAL A 38 33.35 10.15 -14.55
CA VAL A 38 34.25 9.02 -14.30
C VAL A 38 34.28 8.11 -15.53
N SER A 39 35.47 7.83 -16.04
CA SER A 39 35.65 6.91 -17.18
C SER A 39 35.50 5.45 -16.75
N THR A 40 35.05 4.57 -17.64
CA THR A 40 34.93 3.13 -17.34
C THR A 40 35.60 2.27 -18.39
N ALA A 41 36.23 1.18 -17.94
CA ALA A 41 36.75 0.11 -18.79
C ALA A 41 36.04 -1.20 -18.44
N LEU A 42 35.38 -1.84 -19.41
CA LEU A 42 34.79 -3.17 -19.24
C LEU A 42 35.78 -4.23 -19.71
N ARG A 43 36.02 -5.24 -18.88
CA ARG A 43 36.96 -6.34 -19.14
C ARG A 43 36.31 -7.69 -18.83
N GLU A 44 36.80 -8.73 -19.49
CA GLU A 44 36.35 -10.11 -19.30
C GLU A 44 37.19 -10.86 -18.26
N GLN A 45 38.43 -10.43 -18.04
CA GLN A 45 39.36 -11.00 -17.06
C GLN A 45 40.17 -9.90 -16.37
N MET A 46 40.78 -10.26 -15.24
CA MET A 46 41.78 -9.44 -14.58
C MET A 46 43.14 -9.66 -15.24
N ASP A 47 43.79 -8.59 -15.69
CA ASP A 47 45.13 -8.63 -16.28
C ASP A 47 46.03 -7.52 -15.71
N GLU A 48 47.32 -7.50 -16.08
CA GLU A 48 48.26 -6.47 -15.61
C GLU A 48 47.93 -5.04 -16.12
N SER A 49 47.07 -4.89 -17.14
CA SER A 49 46.68 -3.59 -17.71
C SER A 49 45.56 -2.88 -16.92
N THR A 50 44.91 -3.55 -15.97
CA THR A 50 43.90 -2.97 -15.07
C THR A 50 44.50 -2.20 -13.89
N ALA A 51 45.74 -1.70 -14.03
CA ALA A 51 46.62 -1.30 -12.93
C ALA A 51 46.32 0.05 -12.24
N ASP A 52 45.53 0.94 -12.83
CA ASP A 52 45.28 2.27 -12.26
C ASP A 52 43.77 2.50 -11.98
N GLY A 53 43.34 2.34 -10.72
CA GLY A 53 42.02 2.78 -10.24
C GLY A 53 41.17 1.72 -9.52
N PRO A 54 39.97 2.08 -9.02
CA PRO A 54 39.03 1.12 -8.41
C PRO A 54 38.57 0.04 -9.40
N CYS A 55 38.49 -1.20 -8.93
CA CYS A 55 38.02 -2.36 -9.71
C CYS A 55 36.73 -2.94 -9.11
N ILE A 56 35.73 -3.21 -9.95
CA ILE A 56 34.47 -3.87 -9.60
C ILE A 56 34.41 -5.23 -10.28
N LEU A 57 34.26 -6.27 -9.48
CA LEU A 57 34.10 -7.66 -9.88
C LEU A 57 32.60 -7.98 -9.89
N VAL A 58 32.05 -8.42 -11.02
CA VAL A 58 30.61 -8.73 -11.18
C VAL A 58 30.44 -10.22 -11.36
N ALA A 59 29.82 -10.90 -10.38
CA ALA A 59 29.79 -12.36 -10.35
C ALA A 59 28.55 -12.94 -9.65
N HIS A 60 28.12 -14.12 -10.06
CA HIS A 60 27.29 -15.00 -9.25
C HIS A 60 28.09 -15.51 -8.05
N GLN A 61 27.41 -15.62 -6.90
CA GLN A 61 28.04 -16.00 -5.63
C GLN A 61 28.74 -17.37 -5.64
N GLU A 62 28.41 -18.26 -6.58
CA GLU A 62 28.99 -19.62 -6.64
C GLU A 62 30.20 -19.75 -7.57
N THR A 63 30.58 -18.70 -8.28
CA THR A 63 31.80 -18.69 -9.09
C THR A 63 33.04 -18.80 -8.21
N ALA A 64 34.13 -19.38 -8.72
CA ALA A 64 35.32 -19.69 -7.93
C ALA A 64 35.93 -18.45 -7.24
N TRP A 65 36.20 -17.40 -8.02
CA TRP A 65 36.71 -16.11 -7.53
C TRP A 65 35.76 -15.41 -6.53
N ALA A 66 34.43 -15.47 -6.74
CA ALA A 66 33.48 -14.92 -5.77
C ALA A 66 33.52 -15.69 -4.45
N ARG A 67 33.56 -17.03 -4.50
CA ARG A 67 33.70 -17.87 -3.29
C ARG A 67 34.99 -17.58 -2.55
N GLU A 68 36.11 -17.48 -3.25
CA GLU A 68 37.41 -17.12 -2.65
C GLU A 68 37.36 -15.74 -1.97
N ALA A 69 36.80 -14.73 -2.65
CA ALA A 69 36.64 -13.39 -2.10
C ALA A 69 35.72 -13.36 -0.87
N LEU A 70 34.61 -14.10 -0.90
CA LEU A 70 33.65 -14.21 0.21
C LEU A 70 34.28 -14.91 1.43
N VAL A 71 35.01 -16.01 1.21
CA VAL A 71 35.75 -16.73 2.26
C VAL A 71 36.83 -15.82 2.86
N ALA A 72 37.62 -15.13 2.04
CA ALA A 72 38.65 -14.22 2.51
C ALA A 72 38.09 -13.04 3.33
N ALA A 73 36.88 -12.59 3.00
CA ALA A 73 36.18 -11.54 3.74
C ALA A 73 35.41 -12.05 4.98
N ASN A 74 35.32 -13.37 5.18
CA ASN A 74 34.48 -14.01 6.18
C ASN A 74 33.00 -13.58 6.07
N VAL A 75 32.47 -13.58 4.84
CA VAL A 75 31.10 -13.18 4.51
C VAL A 75 30.39 -14.31 3.77
N SER A 76 29.13 -14.57 4.11
CA SER A 76 28.24 -15.46 3.35
C SER A 76 27.07 -14.68 2.78
N ILE A 77 26.79 -14.86 1.50
CA ILE A 77 25.57 -14.34 0.87
C ILE A 77 24.47 -15.41 0.99
N PRO A 78 23.25 -15.06 1.42
CA PRO A 78 22.16 -16.02 1.51
C PRO A 78 21.83 -16.65 0.15
N ALA A 79 21.49 -17.93 0.14
CA ALA A 79 20.98 -18.62 -1.05
C ALA A 79 19.51 -18.25 -1.39
N ALA A 80 18.91 -17.32 -0.64
CA ALA A 80 17.57 -16.82 -0.92
C ALA A 80 17.53 -16.12 -2.29
N PRO A 81 16.45 -16.26 -3.09
CA PRO A 81 16.28 -15.52 -4.33
C PRO A 81 16.48 -14.03 -4.12
N GLU A 82 17.08 -13.38 -5.11
CA GLU A 82 17.33 -11.93 -5.16
C GLU A 82 18.28 -11.38 -4.08
N ALA A 83 18.91 -12.23 -3.27
CA ALA A 83 19.91 -11.80 -2.30
C ALA A 83 21.13 -11.18 -3.01
N LEU A 84 21.68 -10.12 -2.41
CA LEU A 84 22.78 -9.34 -2.95
C LEU A 84 23.93 -9.21 -1.95
N GLY A 85 25.13 -9.03 -2.50
CA GLY A 85 26.36 -8.82 -1.75
C GLY A 85 27.24 -7.74 -2.38
N LEU A 86 27.70 -6.78 -1.57
CA LEU A 86 28.80 -5.87 -1.90
C LEU A 86 29.93 -6.06 -0.89
N VAL A 87 31.05 -6.63 -1.33
CA VAL A 87 32.12 -7.10 -0.44
C VAL A 87 33.47 -6.59 -0.93
N SER A 88 34.24 -5.94 -0.06
CA SER A 88 35.63 -5.62 -0.35
C SER A 88 36.43 -6.92 -0.51
N ALA A 89 37.09 -7.10 -1.64
CA ALA A 89 37.79 -8.32 -2.02
C ALA A 89 39.26 -8.04 -2.36
N THR A 90 40.07 -9.09 -2.34
CA THR A 90 41.38 -9.10 -2.99
C THR A 90 41.36 -10.17 -4.07
N ALA A 91 41.66 -9.81 -5.31
CA ALA A 91 41.79 -10.76 -6.41
C ALA A 91 43.08 -10.44 -7.17
N ASP A 92 43.87 -11.46 -7.53
CA ASP A 92 45.24 -11.33 -8.06
C ASP A 92 46.11 -10.32 -7.28
N GLN A 93 46.10 -10.41 -5.95
CA GLN A 93 46.81 -9.50 -5.03
C GLN A 93 46.39 -8.02 -5.10
N ARG A 94 45.24 -7.70 -5.71
CA ARG A 94 44.72 -6.33 -5.87
C ARG A 94 43.41 -6.13 -5.15
N LYS A 95 43.23 -4.93 -4.57
CA LYS A 95 41.97 -4.52 -3.94
C LYS A 95 40.90 -4.34 -5.01
N ALA A 96 39.77 -5.00 -4.84
CA ALA A 96 38.60 -4.88 -5.68
C ALA A 96 37.31 -4.85 -4.84
N LEU A 97 36.20 -4.49 -5.46
CA LEU A 97 34.87 -4.60 -4.88
C LEU A 97 34.11 -5.72 -5.60
N LEU A 98 33.74 -6.77 -4.89
CA LEU A 98 32.84 -7.79 -5.39
C LEU A 98 31.39 -7.30 -5.29
N ALA A 99 30.73 -7.16 -6.44
CA ALA A 99 29.29 -7.10 -6.58
C ALA A 99 28.78 -8.49 -6.97
N CYS A 100 28.04 -9.12 -6.06
CA CYS A 100 27.54 -10.47 -6.26
C CYS A 100 26.06 -10.61 -5.90
N GLY A 101 25.43 -11.67 -6.42
CA GLY A 101 24.06 -12.01 -6.12
C GLY A 101 23.82 -13.51 -6.17
N SER A 102 22.74 -13.96 -5.52
CA SER A 102 22.31 -15.36 -5.53
C SER A 102 21.68 -15.79 -6.85
N ASP A 103 21.14 -14.84 -7.61
CA ASP A 103 20.57 -15.00 -8.94
C ASP A 103 20.77 -13.73 -9.81
N VAL A 104 20.17 -13.72 -11.00
CA VAL A 104 20.20 -12.59 -11.95
C VAL A 104 19.74 -11.28 -11.28
N ARG A 105 18.67 -11.32 -10.50
CA ARG A 105 18.04 -10.12 -9.95
C ARG A 105 18.81 -9.61 -8.73
N GLY A 106 19.33 -10.50 -7.90
CA GLY A 106 20.26 -10.14 -6.82
C GLY A 106 21.51 -9.44 -7.36
N LEU A 107 22.06 -9.93 -8.48
CA LEU A 107 23.21 -9.31 -9.13
C LEU A 107 22.87 -7.95 -9.77
N VAL A 108 21.68 -7.83 -10.39
CA VAL A 108 21.14 -6.52 -10.84
C VAL A 108 21.03 -5.55 -9.66
N TYR A 109 20.48 -5.98 -8.52
CA TYR A 109 20.36 -5.12 -7.33
C TYR A 109 21.70 -4.67 -6.77
N ALA A 110 22.71 -5.55 -6.75
CA ALA A 110 24.07 -5.18 -6.35
C ALA A 110 24.63 -4.05 -7.25
N LEU A 111 24.51 -4.19 -8.57
CA LEU A 111 24.96 -3.18 -9.53
C LEU A 111 24.19 -1.86 -9.43
N LEU A 112 22.87 -1.94 -9.26
CA LEU A 112 22.02 -0.74 -9.13
C LEU A 112 22.23 -0.02 -7.79
N GLU A 113 22.59 -0.72 -6.71
CA GLU A 113 23.02 -0.07 -5.46
C GLU A 113 24.32 0.71 -5.67
N LEU A 114 25.27 0.21 -6.46
CA LEU A 114 26.47 0.97 -6.82
C LEU A 114 26.14 2.19 -7.70
N ALA A 115 25.23 2.03 -8.66
CA ALA A 115 24.79 3.15 -9.50
C ALA A 115 24.11 4.23 -8.65
N ASP A 116 23.23 3.84 -7.72
CA ASP A 116 22.57 4.74 -6.77
C ASP A 116 23.57 5.52 -5.91
N ARG A 117 24.60 4.84 -5.40
CA ARG A 117 25.71 5.45 -4.66
C ARG A 117 26.48 6.47 -5.48
N VAL A 118 26.78 6.16 -6.74
CA VAL A 118 27.47 7.08 -7.65
C VAL A 118 26.60 8.32 -7.96
N VAL A 119 25.31 8.11 -8.22
CA VAL A 119 24.38 9.20 -8.55
C VAL A 119 24.20 10.15 -7.37
N HIS A 120 23.95 9.62 -6.18
CA HIS A 120 23.58 10.42 -5.01
C HIS A 120 24.74 10.77 -4.08
N GLY A 121 25.89 10.11 -4.20
CA GLY A 121 27.09 10.43 -3.42
C GLY A 121 27.74 11.76 -3.82
N ASP A 122 28.43 12.37 -2.85
CA ASP A 122 29.20 13.60 -3.07
C ASP A 122 30.37 13.36 -4.03
N ASN A 123 31.14 12.29 -3.78
CA ASN A 123 32.23 11.85 -4.65
C ASN A 123 31.97 10.44 -5.19
N PRO A 124 31.93 10.24 -6.53
CA PRO A 124 31.54 8.97 -7.13
C PRO A 124 32.52 7.82 -6.82
N LEU A 125 33.83 8.09 -6.79
CA LEU A 125 34.84 7.06 -6.48
C LEU A 125 34.87 6.70 -4.99
N ALA A 126 34.64 7.68 -4.11
CA ALA A 126 34.52 7.43 -2.68
C ALA A 126 33.25 6.62 -2.36
N ALA A 127 32.15 6.87 -3.07
CA ALA A 127 30.88 6.17 -2.88
C ALA A 127 30.95 4.66 -3.22
N LEU A 128 31.91 4.26 -4.05
CA LEU A 128 32.22 2.86 -4.36
C LEU A 128 33.08 2.16 -3.29
N LYS A 129 33.57 2.87 -2.27
CA LYS A 129 34.34 2.25 -1.17
C LYS A 129 33.39 1.68 -0.12
N ILE A 130 33.24 0.36 -0.11
CA ILE A 130 32.37 -0.36 0.82
C ILE A 130 33.19 -0.82 2.04
N GLY A 131 33.13 -0.05 3.12
CA GLY A 131 33.91 -0.31 4.34
C GLY A 131 33.44 -1.53 5.14
N LYS A 132 32.12 -1.74 5.22
CA LYS A 132 31.50 -2.94 5.79
C LYS A 132 30.76 -3.68 4.68
N PRO A 133 30.90 -5.02 4.58
CA PRO A 133 30.13 -5.81 3.63
C PRO A 133 28.64 -5.51 3.72
N ILE A 134 27.99 -5.33 2.57
CA ILE A 134 26.54 -5.18 2.48
C ILE A 134 26.01 -6.51 2.01
N VAL A 135 25.22 -7.16 2.85
CA VAL A 135 24.55 -8.42 2.54
C VAL A 135 23.09 -8.24 2.86
N GLU A 136 22.25 -8.35 1.85
CA GLU A 136 20.80 -8.18 2.03
C GLU A 136 20.03 -9.22 1.25
N GLN A 137 18.85 -9.58 1.75
CA GLN A 137 17.90 -10.51 1.12
C GLN A 137 16.48 -9.95 1.23
N PRO A 138 15.55 -10.35 0.36
CA PRO A 138 14.17 -9.88 0.41
C PRO A 138 13.40 -10.46 1.61
N ALA A 139 12.64 -9.61 2.31
CA ALA A 139 11.62 -9.99 3.30
C ALA A 139 10.30 -10.41 2.64
N ASN A 140 10.03 -9.92 1.43
CA ASN A 140 8.82 -10.21 0.66
C ASN A 140 9.18 -10.73 -0.73
N PRO A 141 8.76 -11.94 -1.12
CA PRO A 141 8.92 -12.46 -2.48
C PRO A 141 8.31 -11.60 -3.60
N ILE A 142 7.21 -10.89 -3.34
CA ILE A 142 6.55 -9.97 -4.27
C ILE A 142 6.59 -8.55 -3.71
N ARG A 143 7.17 -7.66 -4.50
CA ARG A 143 7.21 -6.21 -4.29
C ARG A 143 6.77 -5.57 -5.59
N SER A 144 5.46 -5.45 -5.72
CA SER A 144 4.80 -5.04 -6.95
C SER A 144 4.34 -3.59 -6.87
N ILE A 145 4.26 -2.96 -8.03
CA ILE A 145 3.59 -1.68 -8.18
C ILE A 145 2.62 -1.71 -9.36
N ALA A 146 1.41 -1.21 -9.14
CA ALA A 146 0.36 -1.15 -10.14
C ALA A 146 0.20 0.27 -10.68
N ARG A 147 0.30 0.41 -12.00
CA ARG A 147 0.00 1.64 -12.76
C ARG A 147 -1.24 1.43 -13.60
N LEU A 148 -2.19 2.35 -13.50
CA LEU A 148 -3.50 2.24 -14.13
C LEU A 148 -3.59 3.09 -15.40
N PHE A 149 -4.16 2.51 -16.46
CA PHE A 149 -4.72 3.23 -17.59
C PHE A 149 -6.24 3.31 -17.41
N THR A 150 -6.76 4.51 -17.14
CA THR A 150 -8.16 4.78 -16.83
C THR A 150 -8.74 5.99 -17.55
N SER A 151 -7.92 6.76 -18.27
CA SER A 151 -8.31 7.98 -18.97
C SER A 151 -7.49 8.12 -20.25
N GLU A 152 -8.10 8.02 -21.42
CA GLU A 152 -7.44 8.19 -22.71
C GLU A 152 -6.69 9.53 -22.77
N VAL A 153 -7.34 10.62 -22.36
CA VAL A 153 -6.78 11.98 -22.46
C VAL A 153 -5.61 12.22 -21.50
N GLU A 154 -5.60 11.58 -20.34
CA GLU A 154 -4.52 11.77 -19.34
C GLU A 154 -3.43 10.70 -19.44
N ASP A 155 -3.75 9.51 -20.00
CA ASP A 155 -2.91 8.32 -19.85
C ASP A 155 -2.22 7.90 -21.15
N LYS A 156 -2.89 8.12 -22.28
CA LYS A 156 -2.33 7.85 -23.62
C LYS A 156 -0.98 8.56 -23.85
N PRO A 157 -0.76 9.81 -23.39
CA PRO A 157 0.54 10.48 -23.57
C PRO A 157 1.73 9.72 -22.98
N TRP A 158 1.66 9.26 -21.72
CA TRP A 158 2.76 8.49 -21.13
C TRP A 158 2.75 7.03 -21.59
N PHE A 159 1.59 6.45 -21.89
CA PHE A 159 1.51 5.09 -22.43
C PHE A 159 2.31 5.00 -23.74
N CYS A 160 2.21 6.01 -24.61
CA CYS A 160 2.90 6.03 -25.90
C CYS A 160 4.36 6.51 -25.85
N ASP A 161 4.86 6.97 -24.69
CA ASP A 161 6.22 7.51 -24.55
C ASP A 161 7.22 6.42 -24.15
N LYS A 162 8.04 5.99 -25.11
CA LYS A 162 9.11 4.99 -24.86
C LYS A 162 10.15 5.46 -23.85
N SER A 163 10.48 6.75 -23.86
CA SER A 163 11.47 7.33 -22.94
C SER A 163 10.93 7.35 -21.52
N PHE A 164 9.63 7.66 -21.35
CA PHE A 164 8.95 7.51 -20.06
C PHE A 164 9.11 6.09 -19.50
N TRP A 165 8.78 5.06 -20.29
CA TRP A 165 8.86 3.67 -19.83
C TRP A 165 10.26 3.26 -19.44
N GLN A 166 11.26 3.65 -20.24
CA GLN A 166 12.65 3.35 -19.93
C GLN A 166 13.10 3.98 -18.61
N ARG A 167 12.74 5.24 -18.34
CA ARG A 167 13.09 5.91 -17.07
C ARG A 167 12.31 5.34 -15.88
N TYR A 168 11.01 5.15 -16.04
CA TYR A 168 10.12 4.68 -14.98
C TYR A 168 10.47 3.25 -14.54
N LEU A 169 10.63 2.32 -15.49
CA LEU A 169 10.98 0.93 -15.17
C LEU A 169 12.41 0.83 -14.59
N THR A 170 13.35 1.65 -15.06
CA THR A 170 14.68 1.77 -14.41
C THR A 170 14.53 2.21 -12.96
N MET A 171 13.74 3.25 -12.70
CA MET A 171 13.53 3.71 -11.32
C MET A 171 12.96 2.60 -10.44
N LEU A 172 11.97 1.84 -10.91
CA LEU A 172 11.38 0.75 -10.14
C LEU A 172 12.40 -0.31 -9.74
N VAL A 173 13.20 -0.80 -10.69
CA VAL A 173 14.21 -1.84 -10.39
C VAL A 173 15.33 -1.30 -9.51
N THR A 174 15.72 -0.02 -9.66
CA THR A 174 16.70 0.63 -8.76
C THR A 174 16.21 0.66 -7.31
N GLN A 175 14.90 0.79 -7.09
CA GLN A 175 14.32 0.73 -5.75
C GLN A 175 13.98 -0.70 -5.31
N ARG A 176 14.38 -1.73 -6.05
CA ARG A 176 14.18 -3.15 -5.73
C ARG A 176 12.72 -3.61 -5.78
N PHE A 177 11.85 -2.91 -6.52
CA PHE A 177 10.63 -3.56 -7.01
C PHE A 177 11.04 -4.73 -7.92
N ASN A 178 10.24 -5.78 -7.92
CA ASN A 178 10.50 -6.96 -8.74
C ASN A 178 9.34 -7.34 -9.65
N ARG A 179 8.20 -6.65 -9.50
CA ARG A 179 7.00 -6.81 -10.31
C ARG A 179 6.43 -5.45 -10.67
N PHE A 180 6.05 -5.30 -11.93
CA PHE A 180 5.29 -4.15 -12.42
C PHE A 180 3.99 -4.64 -13.02
N SER A 181 2.87 -4.04 -12.60
CA SER A 181 1.52 -4.38 -13.05
C SER A 181 0.92 -3.23 -13.86
N LEU A 182 0.81 -3.42 -15.17
CA LEU A 182 0.07 -2.49 -16.03
C LEU A 182 -1.41 -2.88 -16.00
N THR A 183 -2.23 -2.01 -15.42
CA THR A 183 -3.65 -2.27 -15.17
C THR A 183 -4.55 -1.60 -16.20
N LEU A 184 -5.31 -2.41 -16.92
CA LEU A 184 -6.30 -2.02 -17.91
C LEU A 184 -7.71 -2.42 -17.45
N GLY A 185 -8.74 -1.71 -17.89
CA GLY A 185 -10.14 -2.06 -17.62
C GLY A 185 -10.67 -1.69 -16.22
N LEU A 186 -9.92 -0.91 -15.44
CA LEU A 186 -10.28 -0.52 -14.06
C LEU A 186 -10.83 0.92 -13.94
N GLY A 187 -11.13 1.61 -15.05
CA GLY A 187 -11.64 2.99 -15.01
C GLY A 187 -13.03 3.16 -14.38
N TYR A 188 -13.80 2.07 -14.28
CA TYR A 188 -15.18 2.06 -13.79
C TYR A 188 -15.43 0.85 -12.88
N ASP A 189 -16.32 1.05 -11.92
CA ASP A 189 -16.69 -0.01 -10.96
C ASP A 189 -17.64 -1.04 -11.61
N HIS A 190 -18.45 -0.64 -12.59
CA HIS A 190 -19.38 -1.50 -13.33
C HIS A 190 -19.38 -1.11 -14.82
N PRO A 191 -19.80 -2.01 -15.75
CA PRO A 191 -19.94 -1.71 -17.17
C PRO A 191 -21.21 -0.89 -17.42
N ARG A 192 -21.30 0.27 -16.77
CA ARG A 192 -22.45 1.17 -16.82
C ARG A 192 -21.99 2.62 -16.77
N GLN A 193 -22.69 3.51 -17.49
CA GLN A 193 -22.35 4.94 -17.59
C GLN A 193 -20.89 5.17 -18.02
N ILE A 194 -20.42 4.32 -18.94
CA ILE A 194 -19.08 4.42 -19.53
C ILE A 194 -19.07 5.62 -20.48
N ARG A 195 -18.04 6.46 -20.35
CA ARG A 195 -17.77 7.59 -21.24
C ARG A 195 -16.46 7.41 -21.98
N ASP A 196 -15.41 7.18 -21.22
CA ASP A 196 -14.11 6.76 -21.74
C ASP A 196 -13.97 5.24 -21.65
N ALA A 197 -14.08 4.56 -22.78
CA ALA A 197 -14.00 3.12 -22.94
C ALA A 197 -12.62 2.64 -23.44
N TYR A 198 -11.62 3.53 -23.56
CA TYR A 198 -10.30 3.15 -24.07
C TYR A 198 -9.65 2.13 -23.13
N PHE A 199 -9.29 0.96 -23.66
CA PHE A 199 -8.86 -0.21 -22.88
C PHE A 199 -9.85 -0.66 -21.77
N TYR A 200 -11.13 -0.29 -21.83
CA TYR A 200 -12.11 -0.82 -20.87
C TYR A 200 -12.36 -2.31 -21.11
N PHE A 201 -12.56 -2.72 -22.36
CA PHE A 201 -12.48 -4.12 -22.81
C PHE A 201 -11.24 -4.27 -23.70
N PRO A 202 -10.06 -4.64 -23.15
CA PRO A 202 -8.77 -4.36 -23.79
C PRO A 202 -8.53 -5.07 -25.14
N TYR A 203 -9.11 -6.26 -25.34
CA TYR A 203 -8.77 -7.13 -26.47
C TYR A 203 -8.86 -6.45 -27.87
N PRO A 204 -9.99 -5.88 -28.30
CA PRO A 204 -10.11 -5.24 -29.61
C PRO A 204 -9.27 -3.96 -29.78
N PHE A 205 -8.74 -3.39 -28.69
CA PHE A 205 -7.82 -2.25 -28.75
C PHE A 205 -6.36 -2.69 -28.94
N LEU A 206 -6.07 -3.99 -28.81
CA LEU A 206 -4.71 -4.55 -28.83
C LEU A 206 -4.53 -5.57 -29.96
N VAL A 207 -5.51 -6.43 -30.24
CA VAL A 207 -5.31 -7.54 -31.20
C VAL A 207 -6.51 -7.69 -32.12
N SER A 208 -6.23 -8.06 -33.37
CA SER A 208 -7.20 -8.70 -34.25
C SER A 208 -7.10 -10.21 -34.06
N VAL A 209 -8.24 -10.90 -33.93
CA VAL A 209 -8.27 -12.33 -33.64
C VAL A 209 -8.80 -13.09 -34.86
N PRO A 210 -8.01 -14.02 -35.44
CA PRO A 210 -8.46 -14.80 -36.59
C PRO A 210 -9.79 -15.51 -36.33
N GLY A 211 -10.73 -15.40 -37.28
CA GLY A 211 -12.07 -16.01 -37.18
C GLY A 211 -13.12 -15.14 -36.48
N TYR A 212 -12.77 -13.94 -36.02
CA TYR A 212 -13.68 -13.01 -35.35
C TYR A 212 -13.66 -11.63 -36.03
N ASP A 213 -14.84 -11.04 -36.29
CA ASP A 213 -14.99 -9.64 -36.73
C ASP A 213 -15.25 -8.71 -35.54
N VAL A 214 -14.43 -8.83 -34.50
CA VAL A 214 -14.58 -8.05 -33.26
C VAL A 214 -13.73 -6.79 -33.32
N ARG A 215 -14.34 -5.64 -33.04
CA ARG A 215 -13.68 -4.32 -33.10
C ARG A 215 -14.20 -3.34 -32.07
N ALA A 216 -13.32 -2.43 -31.64
CA ALA A 216 -13.71 -1.19 -30.99
C ALA A 216 -14.13 -0.20 -32.10
N VAL A 217 -15.42 0.12 -32.17
CA VAL A 217 -15.99 0.95 -33.23
C VAL A 217 -15.34 2.34 -33.20
N GLY A 218 -14.79 2.76 -34.35
CA GLY A 218 -14.10 4.05 -34.49
C GLY A 218 -12.60 4.02 -34.20
N LEU A 219 -12.05 2.92 -33.66
CA LEU A 219 -10.61 2.77 -33.46
C LEU A 219 -9.92 2.39 -34.79
N PRO A 220 -8.96 3.19 -35.30
CA PRO A 220 -8.20 2.83 -36.49
C PRO A 220 -7.31 1.58 -36.26
N GLU A 221 -7.16 0.72 -37.27
CA GLU A 221 -6.28 -0.46 -37.18
C GLU A 221 -4.83 -0.09 -36.86
N ALA A 222 -4.33 0.99 -37.46
CA ALA A 222 -3.00 1.51 -37.17
C ALA A 222 -2.84 1.99 -35.72
N GLU A 223 -3.93 2.32 -35.03
CA GLU A 223 -3.89 2.63 -33.60
C GLU A 223 -3.87 1.36 -32.74
N ARG A 224 -4.71 0.38 -33.06
CA ARG A 224 -4.66 -0.96 -32.43
C ARG A 224 -3.25 -1.58 -32.52
N ASP A 225 -2.64 -1.53 -33.71
CA ASP A 225 -1.32 -2.13 -33.94
C ASP A 225 -0.22 -1.36 -33.18
N ARG A 226 -0.33 -0.02 -33.07
CA ARG A 226 0.57 0.78 -32.22
C ARG A 226 0.39 0.47 -30.74
N ASN A 227 -0.83 0.24 -30.28
CA ASN A 227 -1.10 -0.15 -28.90
C ASN A 227 -0.44 -1.49 -28.55
N LEU A 228 -0.56 -2.48 -29.43
CA LEU A 228 0.10 -3.79 -29.26
C LEU A 228 1.62 -3.65 -29.25
N ALA A 229 2.18 -2.89 -30.19
CA ALA A 229 3.62 -2.65 -30.27
C ALA A 229 4.14 -1.96 -29.01
N MET A 230 3.36 -1.03 -28.45
CA MET A 230 3.71 -0.36 -27.20
C MET A 230 3.62 -1.31 -26.00
N LEU A 231 2.54 -2.09 -25.88
CA LEU A 231 2.43 -3.10 -24.81
C LEU A 231 3.59 -4.11 -24.85
N ARG A 232 3.96 -4.59 -26.04
CA ARG A 232 5.13 -5.45 -26.23
C ARG A 232 6.41 -4.74 -25.77
N PHE A 233 6.63 -3.50 -26.24
CA PHE A 233 7.79 -2.70 -25.85
C PHE A 233 7.90 -2.56 -24.33
N ILE A 234 6.80 -2.25 -23.63
CA ILE A 234 6.78 -2.12 -22.18
C ILE A 234 7.17 -3.44 -21.50
N SER A 235 6.60 -4.57 -21.95
CA SER A 235 6.92 -5.89 -21.40
C SER A 235 8.38 -6.30 -21.65
N ASP A 236 8.92 -5.96 -22.83
CA ASP A 236 10.31 -6.24 -23.20
C ASP A 236 11.29 -5.40 -22.37
N GLU A 237 10.99 -4.10 -22.15
CA GLU A 237 11.80 -3.22 -21.31
C GLU A 237 11.75 -3.61 -19.83
N ALA A 238 10.63 -4.15 -19.34
CA ALA A 238 10.53 -4.70 -18.00
C ALA A 238 11.43 -5.95 -17.86
N ALA A 239 11.33 -6.89 -18.80
CA ALA A 239 12.15 -8.11 -18.81
C ALA A 239 13.64 -7.81 -18.96
N LEU A 240 14.01 -6.83 -19.80
CA LEU A 240 15.40 -6.36 -19.95
C LEU A 240 16.00 -5.89 -18.63
N ARG A 241 15.19 -5.38 -17.70
CA ARG A 241 15.62 -4.93 -16.36
C ARG A 241 15.50 -6.03 -15.30
N GLY A 242 15.07 -7.23 -15.68
CA GLY A 242 14.80 -8.32 -14.74
C GLY A 242 13.53 -8.13 -13.91
N LEU A 243 12.59 -7.27 -14.33
CA LEU A 243 11.28 -7.09 -13.69
C LEU A 243 10.26 -8.09 -14.23
N HIS A 244 9.44 -8.66 -13.35
CA HIS A 244 8.25 -9.42 -13.74
C HIS A 244 7.18 -8.47 -14.28
N PHE A 245 6.81 -8.61 -15.54
CA PHE A 245 5.70 -7.85 -16.13
C PHE A 245 4.37 -8.58 -15.95
N GLN A 246 3.48 -7.98 -15.17
CA GLN A 246 2.12 -8.43 -14.93
C GLN A 246 1.15 -7.59 -15.77
N LEU A 247 0.30 -8.23 -16.58
CA LEU A 247 -0.79 -7.54 -17.27
C LEU A 247 -2.09 -7.73 -16.49
N ALA A 248 -2.69 -6.65 -16.02
CA ALA A 248 -3.94 -6.71 -15.28
C ALA A 248 -5.14 -6.36 -16.18
N LEU A 249 -6.07 -7.31 -16.33
CA LEU A 249 -7.28 -7.22 -17.14
C LEU A 249 -8.51 -7.21 -16.21
N TRP A 250 -9.04 -6.02 -15.93
CA TRP A 250 -10.08 -5.86 -14.91
C TRP A 250 -11.50 -5.90 -15.44
N SER A 251 -11.73 -5.70 -16.73
CA SER A 251 -13.07 -5.79 -17.30
C SER A 251 -13.04 -6.74 -18.50
N HIS A 252 -14.07 -7.57 -18.54
CA HIS A 252 -14.40 -8.49 -19.61
C HIS A 252 -15.80 -8.18 -20.14
N ALA A 253 -16.38 -7.02 -19.83
CA ALA A 253 -17.65 -6.61 -20.40
C ALA A 253 -17.44 -6.11 -21.83
N TYR A 254 -18.18 -6.63 -22.81
CA TYR A 254 -18.24 -6.03 -24.15
C TYR A 254 -19.49 -5.14 -24.35
N GLU A 255 -20.51 -5.28 -23.50
CA GLU A 255 -21.71 -4.44 -23.48
C GLU A 255 -21.66 -3.46 -22.32
N PHE A 256 -22.03 -2.21 -22.58
CA PHE A 256 -22.01 -1.12 -21.59
C PHE A 256 -23.43 -0.59 -21.38
N ALA A 257 -24.04 -0.94 -20.24
CA ALA A 257 -25.40 -0.50 -19.92
C ALA A 257 -25.46 1.03 -19.72
N ASP A 258 -26.54 1.68 -20.15
CA ASP A 258 -26.76 3.13 -19.97
C ASP A 258 -25.54 4.01 -20.29
N SER A 259 -24.85 3.70 -21.40
CA SER A 259 -23.60 4.35 -21.80
C SER A 259 -23.71 5.01 -23.18
N PRO A 260 -24.66 5.95 -23.40
CA PRO A 260 -24.86 6.59 -24.71
C PRO A 260 -23.68 7.49 -25.12
N ASP A 261 -22.90 7.95 -24.14
CA ASP A 261 -21.77 8.87 -24.32
C ASP A 261 -20.41 8.15 -24.43
N ALA A 262 -20.39 6.82 -24.60
CA ALA A 262 -19.14 6.07 -24.70
C ALA A 262 -18.38 6.45 -25.98
N ASN A 263 -17.11 6.87 -25.85
CA ASN A 263 -16.24 7.22 -26.97
C ASN A 263 -15.93 6.03 -27.89
N TYR A 264 -16.02 4.80 -27.39
CA TYR A 264 -15.95 3.56 -28.16
C TYR A 264 -17.02 2.56 -27.69
N THR A 265 -17.55 1.80 -28.64
CA THR A 265 -18.41 0.62 -28.38
C THR A 265 -17.78 -0.63 -28.99
N ILE A 266 -18.18 -1.82 -28.54
CA ILE A 266 -17.64 -3.08 -29.07
C ILE A 266 -18.66 -3.71 -30.03
N ALA A 267 -18.22 -4.04 -31.25
CA ALA A 267 -19.02 -4.74 -32.24
C ALA A 267 -18.46 -6.15 -32.51
N GLY A 268 -19.30 -7.06 -33.01
CA GLY A 268 -18.90 -8.40 -33.47
C GLY A 268 -18.93 -9.51 -32.41
N LEU A 269 -19.42 -9.23 -31.20
CA LEU A 269 -19.60 -10.21 -30.13
C LEU A 269 -21.06 -10.49 -29.84
N THR A 270 -21.30 -11.73 -29.40
CA THR A 270 -22.56 -12.26 -28.88
C THR A 270 -22.27 -12.97 -27.55
N PRO A 271 -23.28 -13.25 -26.72
CA PRO A 271 -23.08 -14.05 -25.51
C PRO A 271 -22.39 -15.40 -25.78
N GLU A 272 -22.71 -16.06 -26.90
CA GLU A 272 -22.17 -17.36 -27.28
C GLU A 272 -20.69 -17.28 -27.70
N THR A 273 -20.30 -16.21 -28.40
CA THR A 273 -18.92 -16.03 -28.90
C THR A 273 -17.99 -15.32 -27.92
N HIS A 274 -18.53 -14.76 -26.83
CA HIS A 274 -17.79 -13.94 -25.89
C HIS A 274 -16.63 -14.68 -25.21
N ALA A 275 -16.88 -15.78 -24.51
CA ALA A 275 -15.83 -16.52 -23.81
C ALA A 275 -14.79 -17.11 -24.78
N PRO A 276 -15.17 -17.76 -25.90
CA PRO A 276 -14.22 -18.21 -26.93
C PRO A 276 -13.36 -17.08 -27.50
N TYR A 277 -13.95 -15.91 -27.77
CA TYR A 277 -13.18 -14.75 -28.22
C TYR A 277 -12.17 -14.30 -27.16
N CYS A 278 -12.57 -14.14 -25.90
CA CYS A 278 -11.64 -13.76 -24.83
C CYS A 278 -10.49 -14.75 -24.69
N ARG A 279 -10.75 -16.05 -24.80
CA ARG A 279 -9.72 -17.10 -24.83
C ARG A 279 -8.73 -16.89 -25.98
N ASP A 280 -9.24 -16.79 -27.20
CA ASP A 280 -8.41 -16.72 -28.40
C ASP A 280 -7.65 -15.38 -28.50
N ALA A 281 -8.27 -14.29 -28.05
CA ALA A 281 -7.65 -12.98 -27.91
C ALA A 281 -6.53 -12.98 -26.88
N LEU A 282 -6.75 -13.57 -25.70
CA LEU A 282 -5.74 -13.68 -24.65
C LEU A 282 -4.55 -14.54 -25.11
N ARG A 283 -4.82 -15.67 -25.76
CA ARG A 283 -3.77 -16.51 -26.38
C ARG A 283 -2.94 -15.71 -27.39
N THR A 284 -3.61 -15.03 -28.31
CA THR A 284 -2.96 -14.20 -29.36
C THR A 284 -2.10 -13.11 -28.74
N LEU A 285 -2.61 -12.43 -27.71
CA LEU A 285 -1.90 -11.39 -26.99
C LEU A 285 -0.64 -11.93 -26.28
N LEU A 286 -0.76 -13.04 -25.57
CA LEU A 286 0.37 -13.65 -24.84
C LEU A 286 1.46 -14.22 -25.76
N GLN A 287 1.09 -14.63 -26.98
CA GLN A 287 2.03 -15.02 -28.04
C GLN A 287 2.72 -13.81 -28.67
N ALA A 288 2.00 -12.71 -28.88
CA ALA A 288 2.55 -11.47 -29.42
C ALA A 288 3.49 -10.75 -28.43
N CYS A 289 3.24 -10.89 -27.13
CA CYS A 289 3.99 -10.29 -26.03
C CYS A 289 4.57 -11.37 -25.09
N PRO A 290 5.67 -12.06 -25.48
CA PRO A 290 6.20 -13.21 -24.75
C PRO A 290 6.72 -12.88 -23.34
N ASN A 291 7.04 -11.61 -23.08
CA ASN A 291 7.54 -11.14 -21.78
C ASN A 291 6.43 -10.79 -20.77
N ILE A 292 5.15 -10.98 -21.12
CA ILE A 292 4.06 -10.98 -20.13
C ILE A 292 4.20 -12.25 -19.28
N ALA A 293 4.66 -12.11 -18.04
CA ALA A 293 4.97 -13.23 -17.14
C ALA A 293 3.75 -13.69 -16.31
N GLY A 294 2.75 -12.82 -16.15
CA GLY A 294 1.49 -13.16 -15.48
C GLY A 294 0.34 -12.26 -15.90
N VAL A 295 -0.89 -12.73 -15.66
CA VAL A 295 -2.13 -12.00 -15.93
C VAL A 295 -2.98 -11.92 -14.66
N THR A 296 -3.39 -10.71 -14.29
CA THR A 296 -4.31 -10.48 -13.17
C THR A 296 -5.73 -10.30 -13.68
N PHE A 297 -6.69 -10.98 -13.07
CA PHE A 297 -8.11 -10.91 -13.41
C PHE A 297 -8.94 -10.35 -12.25
N ARG A 298 -9.90 -9.47 -12.56
CA ARG A 298 -11.04 -9.22 -11.67
C ARG A 298 -12.08 -10.29 -11.94
N VAL A 299 -12.19 -11.28 -11.04
CA VAL A 299 -13.03 -12.48 -11.28
C VAL A 299 -14.48 -12.37 -10.76
N HIS A 300 -14.86 -11.22 -10.21
CA HIS A 300 -16.19 -10.98 -9.67
C HIS A 300 -17.01 -10.01 -10.54
N GLY A 301 -18.27 -9.77 -10.17
CA GLY A 301 -19.29 -9.13 -11.02
C GLY A 301 -18.97 -7.74 -11.57
N GLU A 302 -18.06 -7.00 -10.92
CA GLU A 302 -17.61 -5.68 -11.41
C GLU A 302 -16.80 -5.78 -12.70
N SER A 303 -16.29 -6.97 -13.06
CA SER A 303 -15.68 -7.24 -14.35
C SER A 303 -16.66 -7.23 -15.53
N GLY A 304 -17.96 -7.24 -15.24
CA GLY A 304 -19.03 -7.48 -16.21
C GLY A 304 -19.36 -8.95 -16.45
N ILE A 305 -18.61 -9.87 -15.84
CA ILE A 305 -18.94 -11.29 -15.83
C ILE A 305 -19.65 -11.61 -14.52
N PRO A 306 -20.88 -12.13 -14.54
CA PRO A 306 -21.59 -12.52 -13.32
C PRO A 306 -20.76 -13.48 -12.46
N GLU A 307 -20.79 -13.31 -11.14
CA GLU A 307 -20.15 -14.25 -10.23
C GLU A 307 -20.72 -15.67 -10.41
N ARG A 308 -19.87 -16.69 -10.14
CA ARG A 308 -20.15 -18.11 -10.42
C ARG A 308 -20.21 -18.49 -11.90
N SER A 309 -19.75 -17.64 -12.80
CA SER A 309 -19.55 -17.99 -14.22
C SER A 309 -18.29 -18.86 -14.42
N TYR A 310 -18.21 -20.01 -13.75
CA TYR A 310 -17.02 -20.87 -13.74
C TYR A 310 -16.63 -21.36 -15.16
N ALA A 311 -17.64 -21.66 -16.00
CA ALA A 311 -17.41 -22.06 -17.39
C ALA A 311 -16.76 -20.94 -18.24
N PHE A 312 -17.11 -19.68 -17.98
CA PHE A 312 -16.49 -18.52 -18.62
C PHE A 312 -15.01 -18.44 -18.25
N TRP A 313 -14.70 -18.43 -16.95
CA TRP A 313 -13.33 -18.34 -16.46
C TRP A 313 -12.47 -19.53 -16.88
N LYS A 314 -13.02 -20.76 -16.85
CA LYS A 314 -12.36 -21.95 -17.39
C LYS A 314 -11.97 -21.76 -18.86
N THR A 315 -12.87 -21.21 -19.67
CA THR A 315 -12.63 -20.93 -21.09
C THR A 315 -11.56 -19.86 -21.27
N VAL A 316 -11.60 -18.76 -20.51
CA VAL A 316 -10.58 -17.69 -20.60
C VAL A 316 -9.20 -18.20 -20.17
N PHE A 317 -9.10 -18.93 -19.05
CA PHE A 317 -7.83 -19.46 -18.56
C PHE A 317 -7.21 -20.52 -19.48
N ASP A 318 -8.04 -21.29 -20.20
CA ASP A 318 -7.56 -22.18 -21.27
C ASP A 318 -6.77 -21.41 -22.36
N GLY A 319 -7.07 -20.14 -22.59
CA GLY A 319 -6.29 -19.28 -23.50
C GLY A 319 -4.86 -19.05 -23.02
N MET A 320 -4.65 -19.02 -21.69
CA MET A 320 -3.32 -18.96 -21.08
C MET A 320 -2.58 -20.29 -21.23
N VAL A 321 -3.26 -21.43 -21.05
CA VAL A 321 -2.68 -22.76 -21.27
C VAL A 321 -2.24 -22.91 -22.73
N GLN A 322 -3.10 -22.53 -23.67
CA GLN A 322 -2.85 -22.64 -25.10
C GLN A 322 -1.79 -21.67 -25.63
N CYS A 323 -1.32 -20.70 -24.84
CA CYS A 323 -0.20 -19.85 -25.26
C CYS A 323 1.14 -20.61 -25.31
N GLY A 324 1.21 -21.81 -24.71
CA GLY A 324 2.33 -22.74 -24.86
C GLY A 324 3.52 -22.47 -23.92
N ARG A 325 3.36 -21.60 -22.91
CA ARG A 325 4.39 -21.29 -21.92
C ARG A 325 3.77 -21.08 -20.53
N ARG A 326 4.61 -21.16 -19.50
CA ARG A 326 4.22 -20.89 -18.11
C ARG A 326 3.89 -19.39 -17.96
N VAL A 327 2.66 -19.10 -17.53
CA VAL A 327 2.16 -17.76 -17.22
C VAL A 327 1.41 -17.83 -15.90
N GLU A 328 1.67 -16.91 -14.98
CA GLU A 328 0.98 -16.85 -13.69
C GLU A 328 -0.46 -16.33 -13.86
N ILE A 329 -1.42 -16.98 -13.20
CA ILE A 329 -2.80 -16.49 -13.01
C ILE A 329 -2.87 -15.79 -11.65
N ASP A 330 -3.20 -14.51 -11.62
CA ASP A 330 -3.55 -13.78 -10.39
C ASP A 330 -5.04 -13.41 -10.43
N MET A 331 -5.75 -13.64 -9.33
CA MET A 331 -7.17 -13.31 -9.22
C MET A 331 -7.42 -12.34 -8.07
N HIS A 332 -8.10 -11.23 -8.34
CA HIS A 332 -8.52 -10.32 -7.28
C HIS A 332 -9.49 -11.02 -6.31
N ALA A 333 -9.17 -10.98 -5.02
CA ALA A 333 -9.84 -11.81 -4.01
C ALA A 333 -11.32 -11.48 -3.74
N LYS A 334 -11.79 -10.27 -4.08
CA LYS A 334 -13.17 -9.85 -3.80
C LYS A 334 -14.15 -10.80 -4.48
N GLY A 335 -15.01 -11.45 -3.71
CA GLY A 335 -16.01 -12.39 -4.19
C GLY A 335 -15.48 -13.77 -4.59
N ILE A 336 -14.20 -14.07 -4.39
CA ILE A 336 -13.62 -15.35 -4.79
C ILE A 336 -14.14 -16.48 -3.89
N ASP A 337 -14.49 -17.61 -4.48
CA ASP A 337 -14.85 -18.86 -3.81
C ASP A 337 -13.90 -20.00 -4.21
N GLN A 338 -14.02 -21.14 -3.51
CA GLN A 338 -13.14 -22.29 -3.74
C GLN A 338 -13.27 -22.84 -5.17
N GLU A 339 -14.47 -22.83 -5.76
CA GLU A 339 -14.69 -23.33 -7.12
C GLU A 339 -13.95 -22.47 -8.17
N THR A 340 -13.93 -21.14 -8.00
CA THR A 340 -13.13 -20.24 -8.85
C THR A 340 -11.63 -20.53 -8.71
N ILE A 341 -11.15 -20.80 -7.49
CA ILE A 341 -9.76 -21.18 -7.24
C ILE A 341 -9.43 -22.52 -7.91
N ASP A 342 -10.31 -23.52 -7.78
CA ASP A 342 -10.11 -24.84 -8.37
C ASP A 342 -10.10 -24.80 -9.90
N VAL A 343 -10.92 -23.93 -10.52
CA VAL A 343 -10.89 -23.67 -11.97
C VAL A 343 -9.53 -23.15 -12.41
N ALA A 344 -8.92 -22.22 -11.66
CA ALA A 344 -7.58 -21.73 -11.95
C ALA A 344 -6.52 -22.82 -11.72
N LEU A 345 -6.59 -23.57 -10.62
CA LEU A 345 -5.64 -24.64 -10.30
C LEU A 345 -5.68 -25.79 -11.32
N ALA A 346 -6.84 -26.08 -11.89
CA ALA A 346 -7.01 -27.12 -12.92
C ALA A 346 -6.22 -26.84 -14.21
N THR A 347 -5.73 -25.61 -14.40
CA THR A 347 -4.85 -25.28 -15.54
C THR A 347 -3.43 -25.82 -15.40
N GLY A 348 -2.99 -26.17 -14.18
CA GLY A 348 -1.59 -26.50 -13.88
C GLY A 348 -0.62 -25.31 -13.92
N LEU A 349 -1.13 -24.09 -14.13
CA LEU A 349 -0.33 -22.86 -14.07
C LEU A 349 -0.16 -22.38 -12.62
N PRO A 350 0.82 -21.51 -12.33
CA PRO A 350 0.94 -20.86 -11.03
C PRO A 350 -0.29 -20.00 -10.74
N VAL A 351 -0.87 -20.14 -9.55
CA VAL A 351 -2.10 -19.42 -9.15
C VAL A 351 -1.85 -18.58 -7.90
N ASN A 352 -2.18 -17.30 -8.02
CA ASN A 352 -2.17 -16.32 -6.95
C ASN A 352 -3.58 -15.75 -6.71
N VAL A 353 -3.84 -15.36 -5.47
CA VAL A 353 -5.02 -14.59 -5.08
C VAL A 353 -4.56 -13.26 -4.46
N SER A 354 -4.90 -12.14 -5.09
CA SER A 354 -4.55 -10.80 -4.63
C SER A 354 -5.63 -10.20 -3.73
N ALA A 355 -5.40 -10.34 -2.41
CA ALA A 355 -6.25 -9.78 -1.37
C ALA A 355 -5.99 -8.28 -1.19
N LYS A 356 -6.92 -7.58 -0.56
CA LYS A 356 -6.73 -6.19 -0.13
C LYS A 356 -5.85 -6.17 1.12
N TYR A 357 -4.96 -5.19 1.26
CA TYR A 357 -4.23 -5.00 2.52
C TYR A 357 -5.17 -4.42 3.59
N SER A 358 -5.85 -3.31 3.26
CA SER A 358 -6.76 -2.57 4.12
C SER A 358 -7.98 -2.03 3.35
N ALA A 359 -8.94 -2.90 3.05
CA ALA A 359 -10.07 -2.61 2.17
C ALA A 359 -9.58 -1.94 0.86
N GLU A 360 -10.25 -0.90 0.38
CA GLU A 360 -9.79 -0.14 -0.80
C GLU A 360 -8.83 1.02 -0.45
N HIS A 361 -8.13 0.91 0.67
CA HIS A 361 -7.39 2.02 1.27
C HIS A 361 -5.96 1.63 1.69
N GLN A 362 -5.19 2.66 2.07
CA GLN A 362 -3.94 2.53 2.80
C GLN A 362 -4.24 2.78 4.29
N GLY A 363 -4.42 1.70 5.05
CA GLY A 363 -4.46 1.72 6.52
C GLY A 363 -3.07 1.56 7.13
N LEU A 364 -2.97 1.47 8.45
CA LEU A 364 -1.70 1.19 9.14
C LEU A 364 -1.07 -0.15 8.70
N PRO A 365 0.26 -0.32 8.87
CA PRO A 365 1.01 -1.46 8.34
C PRO A 365 0.85 -2.71 9.19
N TYR A 366 -0.38 -3.21 9.32
CA TYR A 366 -0.69 -4.53 9.87
C TYR A 366 -2.02 -5.01 9.27
N HIS A 367 -2.30 -6.31 9.28
CA HIS A 367 -3.59 -6.84 8.83
C HIS A 367 -4.65 -6.71 9.92
N GLN A 368 -5.87 -6.33 9.60
CA GLN A 368 -6.87 -6.01 10.64
C GLN A 368 -7.16 -7.23 11.51
N ALA A 369 -7.12 -7.03 12.82
CA ALA A 369 -7.43 -8.06 13.80
C ALA A 369 -8.90 -8.47 13.74
N SER A 370 -9.77 -7.59 13.28
CA SER A 370 -11.17 -7.87 13.03
C SER A 370 -11.68 -7.08 11.83
N ILE A 371 -12.87 -7.42 11.35
CA ILE A 371 -13.58 -6.64 10.34
C ILE A 371 -14.86 -6.08 10.94
N ARG A 372 -15.48 -5.12 10.26
CA ARG A 372 -16.76 -4.56 10.70
C ARG A 372 -17.86 -5.61 10.67
N GLN A 373 -18.80 -5.47 11.60
CA GLN A 373 -20.04 -6.24 11.57
C GLN A 373 -20.80 -6.10 10.25
N LEU A 374 -20.77 -4.91 9.63
CA LEU A 374 -21.39 -4.65 8.34
C LEU A 374 -20.77 -5.45 7.18
N GLU A 375 -19.53 -5.91 7.34
CA GLU A 375 -18.80 -6.67 6.33
C GLU A 375 -18.92 -8.19 6.51
N LEU A 376 -19.43 -8.64 7.66
CA LEU A 376 -19.84 -10.03 7.84
C LEU A 376 -21.12 -10.31 7.06
N SER A 377 -21.25 -11.55 6.57
CA SER A 377 -22.42 -11.98 5.81
C SER A 377 -23.67 -11.96 6.70
N PRO A 378 -24.73 -11.22 6.34
CA PRO A 378 -25.93 -11.15 7.15
C PRO A 378 -26.63 -12.53 7.21
N PRO A 379 -26.98 -13.05 8.41
CA PRO A 379 -27.71 -14.31 8.53
C PRO A 379 -29.02 -14.29 7.74
N GLY A 380 -29.32 -15.37 7.02
CA GLY A 380 -30.60 -15.57 6.33
C GLY A 380 -30.82 -14.76 5.05
N LYS A 381 -29.91 -13.88 4.63
CA LYS A 381 -30.00 -13.19 3.33
C LYS A 381 -29.43 -14.05 2.22
N LYS A 382 -30.30 -14.48 1.29
CA LYS A 382 -29.87 -15.04 -0.01
C LYS A 382 -29.55 -13.91 -0.96
N ALA A 383 -28.56 -14.14 -1.81
CA ALA A 383 -28.03 -13.16 -2.73
C ALA A 383 -28.40 -13.53 -4.16
N GLU A 384 -28.96 -12.58 -4.89
CA GLU A 384 -29.32 -12.71 -6.31
C GLU A 384 -28.62 -11.61 -7.12
N GLY A 385 -28.39 -11.87 -8.41
CA GLY A 385 -27.75 -10.92 -9.33
C GLY A 385 -26.23 -11.07 -9.46
N PRO A 386 -25.59 -10.21 -10.28
CA PRO A 386 -24.21 -10.40 -10.74
C PRO A 386 -23.13 -10.26 -9.63
N MET A 387 -23.50 -9.75 -8.46
CA MET A 387 -22.64 -9.53 -7.28
C MET A 387 -23.11 -10.33 -6.05
N ALA A 388 -23.79 -11.46 -6.25
CA ALA A 388 -24.38 -12.27 -5.19
C ALA A 388 -23.36 -12.73 -4.11
N VAL A 389 -22.16 -13.12 -4.52
CA VAL A 389 -21.05 -13.55 -3.68
C VAL A 389 -20.39 -12.35 -2.99
N SER A 390 -19.80 -11.39 -3.71
CA SER A 390 -19.08 -10.27 -3.07
C SER A 390 -19.97 -9.23 -2.39
N GLY A 391 -21.25 -9.16 -2.78
CA GLY A 391 -22.24 -8.27 -2.19
C GLY A 391 -22.82 -8.77 -0.88
N ILE A 392 -22.95 -10.09 -0.72
CA ILE A 392 -23.66 -10.71 0.42
C ILE A 392 -22.91 -11.95 0.94
N ALA A 393 -22.79 -13.03 0.16
CA ALA A 393 -22.40 -14.34 0.70
C ALA A 393 -20.97 -14.38 1.27
N ARG A 394 -20.03 -13.70 0.60
CA ARG A 394 -18.62 -13.59 0.98
C ARG A 394 -18.19 -12.13 1.04
N ARG A 395 -19.06 -11.27 1.59
CA ARG A 395 -18.84 -9.82 1.67
C ARG A 395 -17.49 -9.46 2.33
N PHE A 396 -17.09 -10.21 3.35
CA PHE A 396 -15.84 -10.06 4.10
C PHE A 396 -14.57 -10.14 3.23
N THR A 397 -14.64 -10.77 2.05
CA THR A 397 -13.54 -10.78 1.05
C THR A 397 -13.24 -9.41 0.45
N ARG A 398 -14.10 -8.40 0.64
CA ARG A 398 -13.80 -7.02 0.24
C ARG A 398 -12.82 -6.31 1.16
N TYR A 399 -12.51 -6.91 2.31
CA TYR A 399 -11.86 -6.22 3.42
C TYR A 399 -10.35 -6.51 3.48
N SER A 400 -9.96 -7.77 3.61
CA SER A 400 -8.55 -8.17 3.62
C SER A 400 -8.39 -9.66 3.26
N TYR A 401 -7.62 -10.43 4.04
CA TYR A 401 -7.29 -11.83 3.79
C TYR A 401 -8.46 -12.82 3.91
N ALA A 402 -9.59 -12.42 4.49
CA ALA A 402 -10.79 -13.26 4.59
C ALA A 402 -10.49 -14.61 5.27
N ASP A 403 -10.76 -15.71 4.58
CA ASP A 403 -10.55 -17.10 4.99
C ASP A 403 -9.50 -17.82 4.12
N LEU A 404 -8.65 -17.06 3.41
CA LEU A 404 -7.77 -17.59 2.35
C LEU A 404 -6.45 -18.19 2.86
N LEU A 405 -6.13 -18.04 4.16
CA LEU A 405 -4.79 -18.29 4.71
C LEU A 405 -4.65 -19.65 5.42
N ILE A 406 -5.23 -20.70 4.84
CA ILE A 406 -4.92 -22.08 5.28
C ILE A 406 -3.45 -22.42 4.97
N GLU A 407 -2.82 -23.23 5.83
CA GLU A 407 -1.38 -23.56 5.75
C GLU A 407 -1.05 -24.52 4.59
N ASP A 408 -1.99 -25.36 4.15
CA ASP A 408 -1.84 -26.38 3.10
C ASP A 408 -2.44 -25.97 1.73
N ARG A 409 -2.65 -24.66 1.52
CA ARG A 409 -3.15 -24.12 0.26
C ARG A 409 -2.23 -24.46 -0.93
N ARG A 410 -2.84 -24.69 -2.10
CA ARG A 410 -2.16 -24.95 -3.38
C ARG A 410 -1.97 -23.69 -4.25
N TYR A 411 -2.33 -22.53 -3.71
CA TYR A 411 -2.22 -21.22 -4.33
C TYR A 411 -1.52 -20.27 -3.36
N ASP A 412 -0.94 -19.20 -3.89
CA ASP A 412 -0.32 -18.18 -3.07
C ASP A 412 -1.22 -16.95 -2.90
N VAL A 413 -0.93 -16.15 -1.86
CA VAL A 413 -1.65 -14.92 -1.55
C VAL A 413 -0.67 -13.78 -1.43
N PHE A 414 -1.01 -12.61 -1.96
CA PHE A 414 -0.32 -11.36 -1.69
C PHE A 414 -1.33 -10.23 -1.54
N PHE A 415 -0.89 -9.09 -1.01
CA PHE A 415 -1.77 -8.00 -0.61
C PHE A 415 -1.60 -6.76 -1.47
N ARG A 416 -2.71 -6.19 -1.96
CA ARG A 416 -2.73 -4.91 -2.66
C ARG A 416 -3.07 -3.77 -1.69
N ILE A 417 -2.18 -2.79 -1.58
CA ILE A 417 -2.45 -1.49 -0.95
C ILE A 417 -3.14 -0.60 -1.99
N TRP A 418 -4.41 -0.26 -1.73
CA TRP A 418 -5.24 0.52 -2.64
C TRP A 418 -5.15 2.03 -2.34
N PRO A 419 -5.44 2.91 -3.34
CA PRO A 419 -5.17 4.34 -3.26
C PRO A 419 -6.29 5.15 -2.59
N GLY A 420 -7.20 4.50 -1.83
CA GLY A 420 -8.37 5.18 -1.28
C GLY A 420 -8.03 6.30 -0.29
N THR A 421 -6.93 6.16 0.44
CA THR A 421 -6.49 7.09 1.48
C THR A 421 -5.77 8.32 0.91
N GLN A 422 -4.68 8.09 0.18
CA GLN A 422 -3.78 9.13 -0.31
C GLN A 422 -3.53 8.92 -1.79
N ARG A 423 -3.79 9.95 -2.59
CA ARG A 423 -3.77 9.91 -4.05
C ARG A 423 -2.82 10.94 -4.64
N LEU A 424 -2.65 12.10 -4.02
CA LEU A 424 -2.00 13.27 -4.64
C LEU A 424 -0.79 13.79 -3.86
N LEU A 425 -0.90 13.94 -2.55
CA LEU A 425 0.12 14.52 -1.69
C LEU A 425 1.29 13.56 -1.51
N LEU A 426 2.49 14.10 -1.32
CA LEU A 426 3.70 13.32 -1.02
C LEU A 426 3.51 12.45 0.22
N TRP A 427 3.90 11.18 0.10
CA TRP A 427 3.99 10.24 1.21
C TRP A 427 5.44 9.79 1.38
N GLY A 428 5.94 9.79 2.61
CA GLY A 428 7.27 9.27 2.90
C GLY A 428 7.52 9.07 4.38
N ASP A 429 7.30 7.85 4.85
CA ASP A 429 7.60 7.44 6.23
C ASP A 429 8.38 6.12 6.24
N PRO A 430 9.69 6.13 6.58
CA PRO A 430 10.47 4.91 6.68
C PRO A 430 9.93 3.92 7.71
N ALA A 431 9.35 4.38 8.84
CA ALA A 431 8.86 3.47 9.87
C ALA A 431 7.62 2.70 9.39
N LEU A 432 6.66 3.38 8.75
CA LEU A 432 5.48 2.70 8.20
C LEU A 432 5.86 1.81 6.99
N ALA A 433 6.76 2.26 6.12
CA ALA A 433 7.25 1.45 5.01
C ALA A 433 7.94 0.16 5.50
N ALA A 434 8.76 0.25 6.55
CA ALA A 434 9.34 -0.92 7.21
C ALA A 434 8.26 -1.82 7.84
N GLY A 435 7.22 -1.23 8.44
CA GLY A 435 6.05 -1.98 8.92
C GLY A 435 5.42 -2.81 7.79
N TYR A 436 5.07 -2.19 6.64
CA TYR A 436 4.52 -2.95 5.51
C TYR A 436 5.49 -4.02 5.02
N GLY A 437 6.80 -3.78 5.09
CA GLY A 437 7.82 -4.78 4.79
C GLY A 437 7.80 -5.98 5.73
N ARG A 438 7.70 -5.76 7.04
CA ARG A 438 7.68 -6.85 8.04
C ARG A 438 6.39 -7.64 8.01
N PHE A 439 5.26 -6.97 7.75
CA PHE A 439 3.94 -7.60 7.83
C PHE A 439 3.34 -7.95 6.46
N GLY A 440 3.99 -7.62 5.35
CA GLY A 440 3.54 -7.95 3.99
C GLY A 440 3.50 -9.46 3.69
N SER A 441 4.34 -10.24 4.37
CA SER A 441 4.41 -11.70 4.24
C SER A 441 3.59 -12.44 5.32
N PHE A 442 2.58 -11.77 5.88
CA PHE A 442 1.68 -12.28 6.91
C PHE A 442 1.21 -13.72 6.63
N CYS A 443 1.40 -14.62 7.60
CA CYS A 443 1.06 -16.05 7.48
C CYS A 443 1.62 -16.75 6.23
N GLY A 444 2.80 -16.34 5.77
CA GLY A 444 3.47 -16.91 4.60
C GLY A 444 2.90 -16.44 3.26
N CYS A 445 2.22 -15.29 3.23
CA CYS A 445 1.90 -14.60 1.98
C CYS A 445 3.17 -14.10 1.28
N LEU A 446 3.06 -13.82 -0.02
CA LEU A 446 4.20 -13.46 -0.86
C LEU A 446 4.63 -12.00 -0.73
N GLY A 447 3.84 -11.11 -0.14
CA GLY A 447 4.20 -9.69 0.01
C GLY A 447 3.12 -8.74 -0.46
N VAL A 448 3.55 -7.64 -1.10
CA VAL A 448 2.71 -6.44 -1.32
C VAL A 448 2.78 -5.95 -2.77
N GLU A 449 1.62 -5.56 -3.30
CA GLU A 449 1.47 -4.68 -4.45
C GLU A 449 0.96 -3.30 -4.01
N VAL A 450 1.59 -2.23 -4.47
CA VAL A 450 1.17 -0.85 -4.17
C VAL A 450 0.50 -0.25 -5.40
N CYS A 451 -0.72 0.28 -5.28
CA CYS A 451 -1.24 1.18 -6.32
C CYS A 451 -0.46 2.48 -6.32
N GLU A 452 0.08 2.90 -7.46
CA GLU A 452 0.94 4.08 -7.51
C GLU A 452 0.20 5.37 -7.13
N PRO A 453 0.93 6.43 -6.71
CA PRO A 453 0.36 7.76 -6.62
C PRO A 453 -0.32 8.19 -7.92
N LEU A 454 -1.38 8.99 -7.82
CA LEU A 454 -2.26 9.37 -8.94
C LEU A 454 -3.06 8.22 -9.55
N THR A 455 -3.11 7.04 -8.93
CA THR A 455 -4.07 5.99 -9.34
C THR A 455 -5.49 6.57 -9.36
N PHE A 456 -6.25 6.24 -10.42
CA PHE A 456 -7.60 6.75 -10.71
C PHE A 456 -7.71 8.22 -11.14
N LYS A 457 -6.60 8.93 -11.31
CA LYS A 457 -6.63 10.29 -11.86
C LYS A 457 -7.26 10.25 -13.26
N GLY A 458 -8.34 11.01 -13.46
CA GLY A 458 -9.12 11.03 -14.70
C GLY A 458 -10.19 9.94 -14.89
N ARG A 459 -10.34 9.00 -13.93
CA ARG A 459 -11.30 7.87 -14.06
C ARG A 459 -12.74 8.34 -14.30
N LYS A 460 -13.59 7.44 -14.81
CA LYS A 460 -15.02 7.70 -15.07
C LYS A 460 -15.27 8.92 -15.98
N GLY A 461 -14.39 9.14 -16.96
CA GLY A 461 -14.50 10.26 -17.89
C GLY A 461 -14.32 11.63 -17.24
N SER A 462 -13.65 11.71 -16.08
CA SER A 462 -13.36 12.98 -15.41
C SER A 462 -12.04 13.61 -15.85
N GLY A 463 -11.29 12.97 -16.74
CA GLY A 463 -10.00 13.44 -17.22
C GLY A 463 -10.09 14.72 -18.04
N ALA A 464 -9.02 15.50 -18.03
CA ALA A 464 -8.89 16.71 -18.82
C ALA A 464 -7.49 16.81 -19.48
N PRO A 465 -7.34 17.52 -20.61
CA PRO A 465 -6.04 17.75 -21.22
C PRO A 465 -5.06 18.46 -20.27
N GLY A 466 -3.77 18.16 -20.42
CA GLY A 466 -2.69 18.76 -19.64
C GLY A 466 -2.05 17.79 -18.65
N PRO A 467 -1.16 18.28 -17.76
CA PRO A 467 -0.40 17.38 -16.90
C PRO A 467 -1.25 16.85 -15.74
N ARG A 468 -0.93 15.64 -15.29
CA ARG A 468 -1.63 14.90 -14.22
C ARG A 468 -1.22 15.29 -12.79
N ASP A 469 -0.23 16.17 -12.64
CA ASP A 469 0.41 16.53 -11.36
C ASP A 469 -0.48 17.24 -10.32
N GLY A 470 -1.65 17.75 -10.75
CA GLY A 470 -2.61 18.43 -9.89
C GLY A 470 -2.26 19.89 -9.54
N TYR A 471 -1.13 20.42 -10.01
CA TYR A 471 -0.71 21.79 -9.71
C TYR A 471 -1.38 22.81 -10.63
N ALA A 472 -1.79 23.93 -10.03
CA ALA A 472 -2.14 25.17 -10.73
C ALA A 472 -0.86 26.01 -10.98
N ASP A 473 0.05 26.05 -10.01
CA ASP A 473 1.36 26.69 -10.15
C ASP A 473 2.28 25.81 -11.03
N ALA A 474 2.53 26.28 -12.26
CA ALA A 474 3.36 25.57 -13.22
C ALA A 474 4.83 25.41 -12.78
N SER A 475 5.34 26.24 -11.86
CA SER A 475 6.72 26.14 -11.36
C SER A 475 6.94 24.93 -10.43
N LEU A 476 5.86 24.30 -9.96
CA LEU A 476 5.92 23.08 -9.14
C LEU A 476 5.88 21.80 -9.96
N ARG A 477 5.72 21.88 -11.29
CA ARG A 477 5.65 20.69 -12.13
C ARG A 477 6.99 19.96 -12.17
N PRO A 478 7.03 18.63 -11.96
CA PRO A 478 8.24 17.86 -12.19
C PRO A 478 8.60 17.85 -13.68
N LEU A 479 9.88 17.98 -14.01
CA LEU A 479 10.33 18.15 -15.40
C LEU A 479 10.26 16.86 -16.22
N GLY A 480 10.50 15.68 -15.64
CA GLY A 480 10.53 14.40 -16.35
C GLY A 480 9.25 13.56 -16.25
N GLY A 481 8.16 14.14 -15.70
CA GLY A 481 6.84 13.53 -15.63
C GLY A 481 6.23 13.52 -14.21
N ASP A 482 4.93 13.27 -14.11
CA ASP A 482 4.16 13.33 -12.86
C ASP A 482 4.72 12.45 -11.73
N TRP A 483 5.16 11.23 -12.05
CA TRP A 483 5.72 10.26 -11.11
C TRP A 483 7.00 10.74 -10.43
N GLU A 484 7.77 11.66 -11.02
CA GLU A 484 9.01 12.16 -10.41
C GLU A 484 8.75 12.99 -9.14
N LYS A 485 7.52 13.47 -8.95
CA LYS A 485 7.09 14.03 -7.66
C LYS A 485 7.32 13.01 -6.53
N TYR A 486 7.08 11.72 -6.79
CA TYR A 486 6.99 10.68 -5.76
C TYR A 486 8.23 9.79 -5.65
N LEU A 487 9.39 10.23 -6.15
CA LEU A 487 10.64 9.44 -6.11
C LEU A 487 10.98 8.91 -4.71
N TYR A 488 10.77 9.72 -3.67
CA TYR A 488 11.01 9.31 -2.30
C TYR A 488 10.01 8.23 -1.83
N THR A 489 8.74 8.32 -2.26
CA THR A 489 7.71 7.31 -2.00
C THR A 489 8.11 5.95 -2.60
N TYR A 490 8.49 5.92 -3.89
CA TYR A 490 8.93 4.69 -4.55
C TYR A 490 10.17 4.09 -3.88
N ARG A 491 11.13 4.94 -3.50
CA ARG A 491 12.35 4.53 -2.80
C ARG A 491 12.05 3.85 -1.48
N LEU A 492 11.19 4.44 -0.65
CA LEU A 492 10.84 3.86 0.64
C LEU A 492 10.08 2.55 0.48
N PHE A 493 9.02 2.52 -0.34
CA PHE A 493 8.28 1.27 -0.57
C PHE A 493 9.17 0.17 -1.13
N GLY A 494 9.91 0.43 -2.20
CA GLY A 494 10.75 -0.61 -2.81
C GLY A 494 11.83 -1.14 -1.86
N ARG A 495 12.60 -0.25 -1.22
CA ARG A 495 13.72 -0.64 -0.36
C ARG A 495 13.27 -1.30 0.94
N LEU A 496 12.20 -0.81 1.57
CA LEU A 496 11.74 -1.33 2.87
C LEU A 496 10.77 -2.51 2.76
N LEU A 497 10.10 -2.69 1.61
CA LEU A 497 9.46 -3.97 1.28
C LEU A 497 10.51 -5.06 0.96
N TYR A 498 11.68 -4.67 0.43
CA TYR A 498 12.80 -5.59 0.24
C TYR A 498 13.48 -5.92 1.56
N ASN A 499 13.94 -4.94 2.32
CA ASN A 499 14.60 -5.17 3.60
C ASN A 499 14.13 -4.12 4.62
N PRO A 500 13.17 -4.44 5.51
CA PRO A 500 12.60 -3.48 6.45
C PRO A 500 13.58 -3.03 7.53
N ASP A 501 14.71 -3.73 7.68
CA ASP A 501 15.76 -3.45 8.66
C ASP A 501 17.03 -2.87 7.99
N THR A 502 16.93 -2.46 6.71
CA THR A 502 18.06 -1.82 6.02
C THR A 502 18.42 -0.47 6.63
N GLU A 503 19.71 -0.13 6.55
CA GLU A 503 20.24 1.11 7.11
C GLU A 503 19.63 2.37 6.46
N PRO A 504 19.35 3.44 7.24
CA PRO A 504 18.74 4.67 6.72
C PRO A 504 19.48 5.35 5.59
N GLU A 505 20.80 5.18 5.53
CA GLU A 505 21.65 5.71 4.46
C GLU A 505 21.15 5.32 3.06
N THR A 506 20.51 4.16 2.91
CA THR A 506 19.96 3.69 1.63
C THR A 506 18.87 4.60 1.05
N TRP A 507 18.14 5.34 1.89
CA TRP A 507 17.18 6.34 1.44
C TRP A 507 17.57 7.78 1.73
N ARG A 508 18.31 8.03 2.81
CA ARG A 508 18.77 9.37 3.19
C ARG A 508 19.74 9.98 2.20
N ARG A 509 20.55 9.17 1.50
CA ARG A 509 21.47 9.69 0.48
C ARG A 509 20.77 10.45 -0.64
N PHE A 510 19.59 10.01 -1.05
CA PHE A 510 18.74 10.72 -2.01
C PHE A 510 18.31 12.09 -1.47
N LEU A 511 17.84 12.14 -0.22
CA LEU A 511 17.45 13.38 0.44
C LEU A 511 18.65 14.30 0.67
N GLY A 512 19.81 13.76 1.05
CA GLY A 512 21.06 14.51 1.19
C GLY A 512 21.45 15.18 -0.11
N LYS A 513 21.35 14.47 -1.24
CA LYS A 513 21.61 15.06 -2.56
C LYS A 513 20.63 16.17 -2.93
N GLN A 514 19.36 16.03 -2.55
CA GLN A 514 18.29 16.96 -2.94
C GLN A 514 18.16 18.18 -2.01
N PHE A 515 18.44 18.01 -0.71
CA PHE A 515 18.14 18.99 0.33
C PHE A 515 19.34 19.33 1.22
N GLY A 516 20.50 18.67 1.02
CA GLY A 516 21.72 18.92 1.79
C GLY A 516 21.49 18.72 3.29
N ALA A 517 21.88 19.72 4.08
CA ALA A 517 21.75 19.71 5.55
C ALA A 517 20.30 19.61 6.04
N ALA A 518 19.30 19.89 5.21
CA ALA A 518 17.89 19.77 5.58
C ALA A 518 17.32 18.35 5.41
N ALA A 519 18.10 17.38 4.90
CA ALA A 519 17.61 16.04 4.56
C ALA A 519 16.88 15.33 5.71
N GLU A 520 17.45 15.32 6.92
CA GLU A 520 16.84 14.65 8.08
C GLU A 520 15.57 15.36 8.55
N SER A 521 15.56 16.70 8.54
CA SER A 521 14.38 17.48 8.88
C SER A 521 13.25 17.30 7.86
N VAL A 522 13.59 17.18 6.57
CA VAL A 522 12.63 16.84 5.50
C VAL A 522 12.07 15.43 5.70
N GLU A 523 12.92 14.44 5.99
CA GLU A 523 12.48 13.08 6.33
C GLU A 523 11.51 13.09 7.52
N ALA A 524 11.89 13.75 8.62
CA ALA A 524 11.07 13.79 9.83
C ALA A 524 9.74 14.55 9.61
N ALA A 525 9.75 15.62 8.82
CA ALA A 525 8.54 16.37 8.47
C ALA A 525 7.58 15.50 7.65
N LEU A 526 8.08 14.84 6.61
CA LEU A 526 7.29 13.93 5.77
C LEU A 526 6.81 12.71 6.54
N ALA A 527 7.64 12.09 7.37
CA ALA A 527 7.29 10.90 8.13
C ALA A 527 6.10 11.18 9.07
N ASN A 528 6.18 12.26 9.86
CA ASN A 528 5.07 12.64 10.73
C ASN A 528 3.80 13.00 9.96
N ALA A 529 3.91 13.77 8.87
CA ALA A 529 2.77 14.10 8.02
C ALA A 529 2.10 12.85 7.42
N SER A 530 2.90 11.88 6.97
CA SER A 530 2.48 10.67 6.27
C SER A 530 1.75 9.65 7.16
N ARG A 531 1.82 9.80 8.50
CA ARG A 531 1.10 8.96 9.48
C ARG A 531 -0.37 9.34 9.63
N ILE A 532 -0.73 10.58 9.28
CA ILE A 532 -2.03 11.19 9.57
C ILE A 532 -3.17 10.45 8.87
N LEU A 533 -3.11 10.32 7.55
CA LEU A 533 -4.21 9.74 6.77
C LEU A 533 -4.35 8.22 6.97
N PRO A 534 -3.28 7.41 7.04
CA PRO A 534 -3.39 5.98 7.38
C PRO A 534 -3.95 5.72 8.78
N LEU A 535 -3.58 6.55 9.78
CA LEU A 535 -4.15 6.47 11.13
C LEU A 535 -5.65 6.78 11.10
N MET A 536 -6.05 7.89 10.47
CA MET A 536 -7.47 8.27 10.38
C MET A 536 -8.27 7.18 9.67
N THR A 537 -7.76 6.66 8.56
CA THR A 537 -8.37 5.55 7.80
C THR A 537 -8.52 4.28 8.64
N THR A 538 -7.60 4.01 9.57
CA THR A 538 -7.68 2.81 10.40
C THR A 538 -8.65 3.00 11.57
N ALA A 539 -8.62 4.18 12.21
CA ALA A 539 -9.38 4.46 13.42
C ALA A 539 -10.84 4.86 13.15
N HIS A 540 -11.13 5.50 12.02
CA HIS A 540 -12.44 6.07 11.72
C HIS A 540 -12.67 6.05 10.22
N HIS A 541 -13.49 5.10 9.77
CA HIS A 541 -13.56 4.75 8.35
C HIS A 541 -15.01 4.75 7.84
N PRO A 542 -15.50 5.81 7.19
CA PRO A 542 -16.91 5.89 6.85
C PRO A 542 -17.28 5.06 5.61
N SER A 543 -16.31 4.59 4.82
CA SER A 543 -16.56 3.68 3.70
C SER A 543 -15.37 2.79 3.37
N ALA A 544 -15.61 1.49 3.23
CA ALA A 544 -14.67 0.47 2.75
C ALA A 544 -14.27 0.66 1.28
N SER A 545 -15.09 1.39 0.51
CA SER A 545 -14.80 1.70 -0.88
C SER A 545 -14.07 3.03 -1.05
N ASN A 546 -13.05 3.02 -1.91
CA ASN A 546 -12.35 4.23 -2.33
C ASN A 546 -13.21 5.14 -3.22
N ASN A 547 -14.31 4.62 -3.77
CA ASN A 547 -15.29 5.41 -4.51
C ASN A 547 -16.24 6.18 -3.56
N GLY A 548 -16.25 5.83 -2.25
CA GLY A 548 -17.06 6.49 -1.23
C GLY A 548 -16.27 7.40 -0.29
N TYR A 549 -15.00 7.07 0.01
CA TYR A 549 -14.17 7.81 0.96
C TYR A 549 -12.82 8.22 0.39
N TRP A 550 -12.51 9.51 0.48
CA TRP A 550 -11.22 10.11 0.14
C TRP A 550 -10.82 11.09 1.26
N PRO A 551 -10.05 10.65 2.27
CA PRO A 551 -9.75 11.47 3.44
C PRO A 551 -8.81 12.64 3.15
N GLU A 552 -8.00 12.55 2.09
CA GLU A 552 -7.11 13.63 1.66
C GLU A 552 -7.88 14.87 1.17
N VAL A 553 -9.06 14.70 0.53
CA VAL A 553 -10.02 15.79 0.23
C VAL A 553 -11.38 15.44 0.81
N TYR A 554 -11.41 15.37 2.14
CA TYR A 554 -12.51 14.85 2.95
C TYR A 554 -13.88 15.48 2.65
N THR A 555 -14.89 14.63 2.42
CA THR A 555 -16.29 15.06 2.38
C THR A 555 -16.89 14.97 3.77
N ASN A 556 -17.52 16.05 4.24
CA ASN A 556 -17.94 16.17 5.63
C ASN A 556 -18.98 15.10 6.02
N MET A 557 -18.63 14.22 6.96
CA MET A 557 -19.61 13.43 7.71
C MET A 557 -20.14 14.28 8.88
N PRO A 558 -21.46 14.51 8.99
CA PRO A 558 -22.02 15.39 10.01
C PRO A 558 -21.88 14.81 11.42
N ILE A 559 -21.63 15.64 12.43
CA ILE A 559 -21.70 15.26 13.84
C ILE A 559 -23.16 15.26 14.31
N VAL A 560 -23.94 16.25 13.88
CA VAL A 560 -25.25 16.56 14.47
C VAL A 560 -26.40 15.95 13.66
N ASP A 561 -26.68 16.48 12.47
CA ASP A 561 -27.82 16.07 11.64
C ASP A 561 -27.42 15.02 10.59
N GLU A 562 -27.86 13.78 10.78
CA GLU A 562 -27.60 12.66 9.85
C GLU A 562 -28.21 12.87 8.45
N LYS A 563 -29.14 13.82 8.29
CA LYS A 563 -29.80 14.11 7.01
C LYS A 563 -28.93 14.99 6.11
N ARG A 564 -27.84 15.56 6.61
CA ARG A 564 -26.91 16.35 5.81
C ARG A 564 -26.33 15.47 4.67
N PRO A 565 -26.24 15.97 3.43
CA PRO A 565 -25.77 15.15 2.31
C PRO A 565 -24.33 14.66 2.49
N HIS A 566 -24.10 13.36 2.33
CA HIS A 566 -22.77 12.73 2.33
C HIS A 566 -22.78 11.40 1.55
N PRO A 567 -21.63 10.90 1.04
CA PRO A 567 -21.58 9.71 0.17
C PRO A 567 -21.53 8.37 0.93
N TYR A 568 -21.41 8.39 2.26
CA TYR A 568 -21.12 7.22 3.09
C TYR A 568 -22.33 6.28 3.28
N GLY A 569 -22.51 5.36 2.32
CA GLY A 569 -23.58 4.37 2.31
C GLY A 569 -23.38 3.18 3.27
N ASP A 570 -22.13 2.82 3.52
CA ASP A 570 -21.64 1.66 4.27
C ASP A 570 -21.14 2.03 5.68
N THR A 571 -21.80 3.01 6.27
CA THR A 571 -21.71 3.36 7.70
C THR A 571 -23.00 2.97 8.43
N ALA A 572 -22.88 2.61 9.71
CA ALA A 572 -24.02 2.29 10.56
C ALA A 572 -24.96 3.50 10.73
N SER A 573 -26.24 3.23 10.98
CA SER A 573 -27.23 4.27 11.32
C SER A 573 -27.22 4.56 12.84
N PRO A 574 -27.59 5.78 13.27
CA PRO A 574 -27.81 6.97 12.43
C PRO A 574 -26.51 7.43 11.77
N LYS A 575 -26.54 7.88 10.51
CA LYS A 575 -25.31 8.14 9.74
C LYS A 575 -24.63 9.44 10.17
N ARG A 576 -23.93 9.37 11.30
CA ARG A 576 -23.20 10.51 11.91
C ARG A 576 -21.75 10.15 12.18
N PHE A 577 -20.89 11.17 12.26
CA PHE A 577 -19.47 11.04 12.56
C PHE A 577 -19.22 10.20 13.82
N GLY A 578 -20.10 10.32 14.83
CA GLY A 578 -20.01 9.54 16.07
C GLY A 578 -20.15 8.01 15.87
N THR A 579 -20.95 7.59 14.90
CA THR A 579 -21.32 6.19 14.64
C THR A 579 -20.38 5.47 13.67
N VAL A 580 -19.42 6.19 13.10
CA VAL A 580 -18.49 5.62 12.15
C VAL A 580 -17.60 4.62 12.87
N SER A 581 -17.65 3.36 12.42
CA SER A 581 -16.76 2.31 12.90
C SER A 581 -15.32 2.56 12.46
N SER A 582 -14.36 1.99 13.19
CA SER A 582 -12.99 1.84 12.73
C SER A 582 -12.87 0.78 11.62
N LEU A 583 -11.71 0.71 10.97
CA LEU A 583 -11.34 -0.39 10.09
C LEU A 583 -10.98 -1.66 10.91
N ASP A 584 -10.66 -1.53 12.19
CA ASP A 584 -10.37 -2.66 13.07
C ASP A 584 -11.12 -2.51 14.42
N PRO A 585 -12.40 -2.90 14.49
CA PRO A 585 -13.27 -2.62 15.64
C PRO A 585 -12.89 -3.32 16.95
N VAL A 586 -12.07 -4.38 16.89
CA VAL A 586 -11.53 -5.02 18.11
C VAL A 586 -10.38 -4.21 18.71
N MET A 587 -9.66 -3.42 17.91
CA MET A 587 -8.52 -2.63 18.37
C MET A 587 -8.90 -1.16 18.64
N PHE A 588 -9.86 -0.61 17.89
CA PHE A 588 -10.27 0.79 17.98
C PHE A 588 -11.76 0.90 18.27
N SER A 589 -12.14 1.79 19.19
CA SER A 589 -13.54 2.13 19.44
C SER A 589 -14.02 3.29 18.56
N SER A 590 -15.28 3.25 18.17
CA SER A 590 -15.99 4.43 17.66
C SER A 590 -16.21 5.46 18.77
N ILE A 591 -16.61 6.66 18.38
CA ILE A 591 -16.95 7.76 19.32
C ILE A 591 -18.11 7.38 20.22
N GLU A 592 -19.17 6.78 19.66
CA GLU A 592 -20.34 6.39 20.43
C GLU A 592 -20.04 5.27 21.44
N GLU A 593 -19.24 4.27 21.03
CA GLU A 593 -18.78 3.23 21.94
C GLU A 593 -17.91 3.81 23.06
N PHE A 594 -16.94 4.65 22.70
CA PHE A 594 -16.07 5.29 23.69
C PHE A 594 -16.85 6.13 24.69
N ALA A 595 -17.81 6.95 24.23
CA ALA A 595 -18.65 7.76 25.10
C ALA A 595 -19.51 6.91 26.05
N ALA A 596 -20.05 5.78 25.57
CA ALA A 596 -20.77 4.83 26.41
C ALA A 596 -19.87 4.18 27.48
N GLU A 597 -18.64 3.80 27.10
CA GLU A 597 -17.63 3.27 28.02
C GLU A 597 -17.23 4.29 29.10
N VAL A 598 -17.15 5.58 28.76
CA VAL A 598 -16.89 6.66 29.74
C VAL A 598 -18.04 6.79 30.74
N VAL A 599 -19.28 6.93 30.25
CA VAL A 599 -20.47 7.14 31.12
C VAL A 599 -20.73 5.94 32.04
N SER A 600 -20.47 4.73 31.56
CA SER A 600 -20.64 3.51 32.37
C SER A 600 -19.49 3.24 33.34
N GLY A 601 -18.35 3.93 33.21
CA GLY A 601 -17.12 3.64 33.96
C GLY A 601 -16.45 2.31 33.58
N ASN A 602 -16.87 1.68 32.48
CA ASN A 602 -16.37 0.38 32.05
C ASN A 602 -15.61 0.50 30.72
N ARG A 603 -14.27 0.60 30.79
CA ARG A 603 -13.42 0.76 29.61
C ARG A 603 -13.17 -0.58 28.92
N SER A 604 -13.08 -0.58 27.59
CA SER A 604 -12.72 -1.78 26.81
C SER A 604 -11.21 -1.97 26.61
N GLY A 605 -10.42 -0.92 26.86
CA GLY A 605 -8.97 -0.91 26.57
C GLY A 605 -8.63 -0.72 25.10
N ARG A 606 -9.64 -0.68 24.21
CA ARG A 606 -9.47 -0.30 22.81
C ARG A 606 -8.89 1.11 22.70
N ILE A 607 -8.13 1.33 21.63
CA ILE A 607 -7.62 2.64 21.25
C ILE A 607 -8.82 3.56 21.00
N SER A 608 -8.90 4.63 21.78
CA SER A 608 -10.03 5.55 21.74
C SER A 608 -9.87 6.62 20.66
N PRO A 609 -10.97 7.29 20.26
CA PRO A 609 -10.91 8.48 19.43
C PRO A 609 -10.05 9.60 20.03
N LEU A 610 -9.91 9.67 21.35
CA LEU A 610 -9.05 10.66 22.01
C LEU A 610 -7.56 10.28 21.93
N ASP A 611 -7.22 8.98 21.97
CA ASP A 611 -5.85 8.50 21.70
C ASP A 611 -5.43 8.86 20.28
N VAL A 612 -6.34 8.62 19.32
CA VAL A 612 -6.15 8.97 17.91
C VAL A 612 -5.98 10.48 17.74
N ALA A 613 -6.83 11.29 18.37
CA ALA A 613 -6.72 12.74 18.32
C ALA A 613 -5.38 13.26 18.88
N ARG A 614 -4.85 12.63 19.93
CA ARG A 614 -3.54 12.97 20.49
C ARG A 614 -2.40 12.62 19.52
N TRP A 615 -2.41 11.43 18.92
CA TRP A 615 -1.42 11.08 17.90
C TRP A 615 -1.46 12.01 16.69
N LEU A 616 -2.65 12.29 16.15
CA LEU A 616 -2.82 13.22 15.03
C LEU A 616 -2.26 14.60 15.36
N GLN A 617 -2.53 15.11 16.56
CA GLN A 617 -1.99 16.38 17.01
C GLN A 617 -0.46 16.33 17.15
N THR A 618 0.10 15.30 17.82
CA THR A 618 1.55 15.15 18.00
C THR A 618 2.28 15.06 16.66
N PHE A 619 1.76 14.29 15.70
CA PHE A 619 2.33 14.20 14.37
C PHE A 619 2.23 15.52 13.61
N SER A 620 1.12 16.24 13.73
CA SER A 620 0.94 17.55 13.07
C SER A 620 1.91 18.59 13.63
N GLU A 621 2.07 18.66 14.94
CA GLU A 621 3.03 19.54 15.62
C GLU A 621 4.49 19.19 15.26
N ALA A 622 4.83 17.90 15.23
CA ALA A 622 6.15 17.44 14.84
C ALA A 622 6.45 17.75 13.36
N ALA A 623 5.50 17.51 12.47
CA ALA A 623 5.62 17.81 11.04
C ALA A 623 5.84 19.31 10.80
N ALA A 624 5.03 20.16 11.44
CA ALA A 624 5.18 21.62 11.35
C ALA A 624 6.54 22.10 11.87
N ARG A 625 6.97 21.61 13.04
CA ARG A 625 8.28 21.95 13.64
C ARG A 625 9.44 21.53 12.73
N MET A 626 9.41 20.30 12.22
CA MET A 626 10.47 19.76 11.35
C MET A 626 10.50 20.45 9.99
N LEU A 627 9.35 20.89 9.47
CA LEU A 627 9.31 21.69 8.25
C LEU A 627 9.98 23.06 8.44
N VAL A 628 9.75 23.72 9.58
CA VAL A 628 10.44 24.98 9.92
C VAL A 628 11.95 24.76 10.02
N GLU A 629 12.37 23.67 10.65
CA GLU A 629 13.80 23.33 10.75
C GLU A 629 14.40 23.03 9.37
N ALA A 630 13.71 22.26 8.53
CA ALA A 630 14.12 22.00 7.15
C ALA A 630 14.28 23.31 6.36
N HIS A 631 13.39 24.29 6.57
CA HIS A 631 13.50 25.59 5.91
C HIS A 631 14.72 26.39 6.38
N ARG A 632 15.05 26.34 7.68
CA ARG A 632 16.23 27.03 8.23
C ARG A 632 17.55 26.44 7.73
N SER A 633 17.62 25.12 7.62
CA SER A 633 18.85 24.40 7.27
C SER A 633 19.01 24.17 5.76
N ASN A 634 18.02 24.54 4.94
CA ASN A 634 18.07 24.37 3.50
C ASN A 634 18.59 25.64 2.80
N ALA A 635 19.69 25.51 2.06
CA ALA A 635 20.27 26.62 1.30
C ALA A 635 19.41 27.05 0.11
N ASP A 636 18.56 26.17 -0.44
CA ASP A 636 17.67 26.48 -1.56
C ASP A 636 16.20 26.18 -1.23
N THR A 637 15.59 27.06 -0.44
CA THR A 637 14.17 26.98 -0.09
C THR A 637 13.22 27.32 -1.24
N ARG A 638 13.75 27.87 -2.35
CA ARG A 638 12.96 28.28 -3.53
C ARG A 638 12.89 27.20 -4.59
N SER A 639 13.73 26.16 -4.50
CA SER A 639 13.67 25.00 -5.39
C SER A 639 12.25 24.43 -5.47
N SER A 640 11.86 23.93 -6.65
CA SER A 640 10.54 23.32 -6.84
C SER A 640 10.35 22.10 -5.94
N ALA A 641 11.42 21.35 -5.65
CA ALA A 641 11.39 20.22 -4.73
C ALA A 641 11.06 20.63 -3.29
N SER A 642 11.76 21.63 -2.76
CA SER A 642 11.56 22.12 -1.39
C SER A 642 10.16 22.74 -1.23
N ARG A 643 9.68 23.47 -2.24
CA ARG A 643 8.33 24.02 -2.25
C ARG A 643 7.26 22.93 -2.30
N ARG A 644 7.42 21.89 -3.12
CA ARG A 644 6.49 20.73 -3.17
C ARG A 644 6.39 20.04 -1.80
N VAL A 645 7.53 19.74 -1.17
CA VAL A 645 7.55 19.15 0.18
C VAL A 645 6.84 20.06 1.17
N ALA A 646 7.13 21.36 1.16
CA ALA A 646 6.52 22.30 2.08
C ALA A 646 4.98 22.35 1.94
N PHE A 647 4.46 22.50 0.72
CA PHE A 647 3.01 22.56 0.51
C PHE A 647 2.30 21.26 0.88
N ASP A 648 2.90 20.09 0.58
CA ASP A 648 2.26 18.80 0.85
C ASP A 648 2.31 18.43 2.34
N VAL A 649 3.39 18.78 3.05
CA VAL A 649 3.48 18.63 4.51
C VAL A 649 2.51 19.57 5.21
N VAL A 650 2.40 20.83 4.74
CA VAL A 650 1.43 21.81 5.23
C VAL A 650 0.00 21.29 5.07
N ALA A 651 -0.32 20.74 3.91
CA ALA A 651 -1.65 20.20 3.67
C ALA A 651 -1.98 19.07 4.66
N GLN A 652 -1.04 18.13 4.84
CA GLN A 652 -1.23 16.97 5.70
C GLN A 652 -1.32 17.33 7.19
N PHE A 653 -0.47 18.20 7.73
CA PHE A 653 -0.56 18.55 9.16
C PHE A 653 -1.83 19.35 9.49
N HIS A 654 -2.35 20.16 8.56
CA HIS A 654 -3.64 20.84 8.77
C HIS A 654 -4.82 19.86 8.74
N LEU A 655 -4.76 18.84 7.88
CA LEU A 655 -5.71 17.72 7.94
C LEU A 655 -5.62 16.98 9.28
N GLY A 656 -4.41 16.78 9.81
CA GLY A 656 -4.21 16.18 11.12
C GLY A 656 -4.81 17.00 12.26
N TRP A 657 -4.62 18.33 12.27
CA TRP A 657 -5.30 19.21 13.23
C TRP A 657 -6.82 19.20 13.06
N PHE A 658 -7.34 19.27 11.82
CA PHE A 658 -8.77 19.17 11.54
C PHE A 658 -9.37 17.90 12.16
N PHE A 659 -8.81 16.73 11.84
CA PHE A 659 -9.33 15.46 12.36
C PHE A 659 -9.16 15.32 13.87
N ALA A 660 -8.03 15.76 14.43
CA ALA A 660 -7.81 15.74 15.88
C ALA A 660 -8.89 16.52 16.62
N GLN A 661 -9.18 17.75 16.18
CA GLN A 661 -10.21 18.56 16.84
C GLN A 661 -11.63 18.09 16.52
N LYS A 662 -11.88 17.56 15.32
CA LYS A 662 -13.19 17.00 14.98
C LYS A 662 -13.51 15.73 15.77
N LEU A 663 -12.53 14.86 16.05
CA LEU A 663 -12.69 13.71 16.94
C LEU A 663 -13.04 14.15 18.37
N ARG A 664 -12.35 15.16 18.91
CA ARG A 664 -12.68 15.75 20.24
C ARG A 664 -14.09 16.33 20.26
N ALA A 665 -14.46 17.09 19.23
CA ALA A 665 -15.81 17.64 19.09
C ALA A 665 -16.87 16.53 19.08
N GLY A 666 -16.65 15.46 18.32
CA GLY A 666 -17.55 14.32 18.25
C GLY A 666 -17.69 13.59 19.59
N VAL A 667 -16.60 13.37 20.33
CA VAL A 667 -16.63 12.77 21.67
C VAL A 667 -17.41 13.65 22.65
N CYS A 668 -17.13 14.96 22.70
CA CYS A 668 -17.84 15.89 23.55
C CYS A 668 -19.35 15.93 23.22
N TYR A 669 -19.70 15.91 21.93
CA TYR A 669 -21.10 15.88 21.51
C TYR A 669 -21.79 14.56 21.89
N ALA A 670 -21.14 13.41 21.70
CA ALA A 670 -21.68 12.11 22.09
C ALA A 670 -21.85 11.97 23.61
N LEU A 671 -20.97 12.57 24.41
CA LEU A 671 -21.15 12.66 25.87
C LEU A 671 -22.37 13.51 26.22
N TYR A 672 -22.49 14.72 25.65
CA TYR A 672 -23.69 15.56 25.83
C TYR A 672 -24.98 14.81 25.51
N GLN A 673 -25.04 14.08 24.40
CA GLN A 673 -26.24 13.30 24.03
C GLN A 673 -26.62 12.20 25.04
N ARG A 674 -25.68 11.79 25.90
CA ARG A 674 -25.89 10.71 26.88
C ARG A 674 -26.13 11.24 28.30
N THR A 675 -25.71 12.46 28.59
CA THR A 675 -25.69 13.02 29.95
C THR A 675 -26.47 14.32 30.09
N ASP A 676 -26.90 14.92 28.98
CA ASP A 676 -27.46 16.27 28.90
C ASP A 676 -26.53 17.37 29.47
N ASP A 677 -25.22 17.09 29.59
CA ASP A 677 -24.23 18.02 30.14
C ASP A 677 -23.89 19.15 29.15
N LEU A 678 -24.34 20.36 29.47
CA LEU A 678 -24.09 21.55 28.66
C LEU A 678 -22.62 21.99 28.61
N GLY A 679 -21.82 21.61 29.60
CA GLY A 679 -20.37 21.77 29.56
C GLY A 679 -19.75 21.00 28.38
N ALA A 680 -20.20 19.76 28.19
CA ALA A 680 -19.76 18.92 27.08
C ALA A 680 -20.20 19.49 25.72
N LEU A 681 -21.42 20.03 25.60
CA LEU A 681 -21.87 20.69 24.37
C LEU A 681 -21.05 21.95 24.04
N ARG A 682 -20.78 22.80 25.03
CA ARG A 682 -19.94 24.01 24.85
C ARG A 682 -18.51 23.64 24.44
N ALA A 683 -17.95 22.58 25.03
CA ALA A 683 -16.65 22.05 24.64
C ALA A 683 -16.68 21.51 23.19
N ALA A 684 -17.74 20.78 22.80
CA ALA A 684 -17.90 20.26 21.44
C ALA A 684 -17.85 21.39 20.40
N ILE A 685 -18.59 22.48 20.63
CA ILE A 685 -18.58 23.67 19.75
C ILE A 685 -17.19 24.29 19.67
N THR A 686 -16.49 24.39 20.81
CA THR A 686 -15.14 24.97 20.86
C THR A 686 -14.16 24.15 20.01
N TRP A 687 -14.14 22.83 20.19
CA TRP A 687 -13.31 21.94 19.39
C TRP A 687 -13.70 21.97 17.91
N TYR A 688 -14.99 22.05 17.59
CA TYR A 688 -15.42 22.06 16.20
C TYR A 688 -15.05 23.38 15.49
N ARG A 689 -15.11 24.53 16.18
CA ARG A 689 -14.58 25.81 15.67
C ARG A 689 -13.08 25.72 15.36
N MET A 690 -12.29 25.04 16.21
CA MET A 690 -10.87 24.82 15.94
C MET A 690 -10.64 23.91 14.73
N ALA A 691 -11.43 22.83 14.59
CA ALA A 691 -11.35 21.97 13.41
C ALA A 691 -11.63 22.76 12.13
N ARG A 692 -12.73 23.52 12.11
CA ARG A 692 -13.10 24.41 11.00
C ARG A 692 -11.98 25.41 10.68
N GLY A 693 -11.35 26.00 11.71
CA GLY A 693 -10.20 26.89 11.55
C GLY A 693 -9.03 26.22 10.82
N ALA A 694 -8.64 25.02 11.24
CA ALA A 694 -7.58 24.25 10.56
C ALA A 694 -7.93 23.93 9.09
N TRP A 695 -9.21 23.64 8.78
CA TRP A 695 -9.64 23.43 7.41
C TRP A 695 -9.58 24.73 6.58
N ALA A 696 -9.97 25.87 7.15
CA ALA A 696 -9.87 27.15 6.47
C ALA A 696 -8.41 27.54 6.18
N ASP A 697 -7.50 27.29 7.13
CA ASP A 697 -6.06 27.50 6.93
C ASP A 697 -5.52 26.60 5.81
N LEU A 698 -5.91 25.33 5.77
CA LEU A 698 -5.57 24.42 4.68
C LEU A 698 -5.99 24.99 3.31
N VAL A 699 -7.22 25.48 3.22
CA VAL A 699 -7.74 26.09 1.98
C VAL A 699 -6.89 27.27 1.56
N GLU A 700 -6.57 28.19 2.48
CA GLU A 700 -5.76 29.36 2.15
C GLU A 700 -4.35 28.98 1.71
N ARG A 701 -3.73 27.99 2.36
CA ARG A 701 -2.35 27.53 2.05
C ARG A 701 -2.24 26.80 0.72
N THR A 702 -3.33 26.22 0.22
CA THR A 702 -3.36 25.40 -1.01
C THR A 702 -3.95 26.14 -2.21
N LYS A 703 -4.63 27.27 -1.97
CA LYS A 703 -5.20 28.13 -3.00
C LYS A 703 -4.13 28.63 -3.98
N GLY A 704 -4.39 28.46 -5.28
CA GLY A 704 -3.46 28.85 -6.34
C GLY A 704 -2.25 27.93 -6.52
N ILE A 705 -2.01 27.01 -5.58
CA ILE A 705 -0.97 25.99 -5.66
C ILE A 705 -1.54 24.75 -6.36
N TYR A 706 -2.69 24.27 -5.90
CA TYR A 706 -3.42 23.15 -6.48
C TYR A 706 -4.56 23.63 -7.38
N ARG A 707 -4.92 22.79 -8.37
CA ARG A 707 -6.08 23.08 -9.23
C ARG A 707 -7.36 23.08 -8.42
N SER A 708 -8.32 23.91 -8.85
CA SER A 708 -9.67 23.93 -8.29
C SER A 708 -10.42 22.60 -8.48
N ASP A 709 -10.02 21.80 -9.46
CA ASP A 709 -10.65 20.52 -9.76
C ASP A 709 -9.62 19.38 -9.83
N LEU A 710 -9.45 18.67 -8.71
CA LEU A 710 -8.60 17.50 -8.60
C LEU A 710 -9.39 16.23 -9.00
N ALA A 711 -9.53 15.97 -10.29
CA ALA A 711 -10.47 14.96 -10.79
C ALA A 711 -9.97 13.50 -10.71
N PHE A 712 -10.45 12.75 -9.70
CA PHE A 712 -10.29 11.30 -9.50
C PHE A 712 -11.60 10.53 -9.67
N GLY A 713 -12.57 11.12 -10.37
CA GLY A 713 -13.90 10.56 -10.60
C GLY A 713 -14.93 11.65 -10.90
N ALA A 714 -16.08 11.27 -11.44
CA ALA A 714 -17.11 12.22 -11.84
C ALA A 714 -17.90 12.83 -10.66
N ALA A 715 -18.03 12.11 -9.55
CA ALA A 715 -18.84 12.55 -8.40
C ALA A 715 -18.15 13.67 -7.59
N ALA A 716 -18.93 14.55 -6.97
CA ALA A 716 -18.43 15.72 -6.24
C ALA A 716 -17.45 15.38 -5.12
N HIS A 717 -17.61 14.24 -4.44
CA HIS A 717 -16.70 13.78 -3.38
C HIS A 717 -15.40 13.13 -3.90
N LEU A 718 -15.27 12.92 -5.22
CA LEU A 718 -14.09 12.35 -5.89
C LEU A 718 -13.34 13.38 -6.75
N ARG A 719 -13.74 14.65 -6.69
CA ARG A 719 -13.08 15.75 -7.40
C ARG A 719 -13.23 17.08 -6.66
N GLY A 720 -12.66 18.15 -7.20
CA GLY A 720 -12.68 19.48 -6.57
C GLY A 720 -11.46 19.78 -5.70
N HIS A 721 -11.58 20.80 -4.85
CA HIS A 721 -10.54 21.32 -3.96
C HIS A 721 -10.99 21.25 -2.49
N TRP A 722 -10.07 21.40 -1.54
CA TRP A 722 -10.41 21.52 -0.10
C TRP A 722 -11.42 22.64 0.17
N ALA A 723 -11.41 23.69 -0.65
CA ALA A 723 -12.31 24.85 -0.54
C ALA A 723 -13.79 24.44 -0.66
N ASP A 724 -14.08 23.47 -1.53
CA ASP A 724 -15.44 23.02 -1.84
C ASP A 724 -16.10 22.29 -0.66
N ARG A 725 -15.33 21.97 0.39
CA ARG A 725 -15.79 21.20 1.56
C ARG A 725 -16.16 22.09 2.74
N LEU A 726 -15.76 23.37 2.71
CA LEU A 726 -15.89 24.27 3.86
C LEU A 726 -17.36 24.54 4.22
N GLN A 727 -18.23 24.71 3.22
CA GLN A 727 -19.65 24.99 3.46
C GLN A 727 -20.34 23.88 4.27
N ALA A 728 -20.07 22.61 3.96
CA ALA A 728 -20.66 21.47 4.66
C ALA A 728 -20.15 21.35 6.12
N ILE A 729 -18.93 21.85 6.40
CA ILE A 729 -18.38 21.95 7.76
C ILE A 729 -19.07 23.09 8.53
N ASP A 730 -19.22 24.26 7.90
CA ASP A 730 -19.89 25.43 8.49
C ASP A 730 -21.36 25.13 8.84
N ASP A 731 -22.05 24.38 7.98
CA ASP A 731 -23.44 23.98 8.21
C ASP A 731 -23.60 23.00 9.39
N ASP A 732 -22.74 21.99 9.49
CA ASP A 732 -22.77 21.03 10.62
C ASP A 732 -22.35 21.69 11.96
N LEU A 733 -21.43 22.66 11.92
CA LEU A 733 -21.12 23.48 13.08
C LEU A 733 -22.33 24.33 13.51
N ARG A 734 -23.05 24.93 12.56
CA ARG A 734 -24.27 25.71 12.85
C ARG A 734 -25.34 24.84 13.51
N ASP A 735 -25.53 23.61 13.04
CA ASP A 735 -26.46 22.66 13.66
C ASP A 735 -26.11 22.41 15.14
N MET A 736 -24.81 22.32 15.47
CA MET A 736 -24.35 22.17 16.84
C MET A 736 -24.57 23.43 17.69
N GLU A 737 -24.33 24.61 17.13
CA GLU A 737 -24.55 25.88 17.81
C GLU A 737 -26.04 26.16 18.07
N GLU A 738 -26.92 25.77 17.15
CA GLU A 738 -28.37 25.87 17.31
C GLU A 738 -28.88 25.00 18.46
N LYS A 739 -28.30 23.81 18.67
CA LYS A 739 -28.60 22.98 19.86
C LYS A 739 -28.26 23.70 21.17
N ALA A 740 -27.16 24.46 21.20
CA ALA A 740 -26.77 25.20 22.40
C ALA A 740 -27.68 26.40 22.70
N LYS A 741 -28.28 27.04 21.69
CA LYS A 741 -29.20 28.18 21.88
C LYS A 741 -30.53 27.79 22.54
N GLY A 742 -30.94 26.54 22.42
CA GLY A 742 -32.20 26.02 22.98
C GLY A 742 -32.09 25.42 24.38
N THR A 743 -30.92 25.50 25.04
CA THR A 743 -30.71 24.80 26.31
C THR A 743 -30.16 25.72 27.41
N GLU A 744 -30.94 25.90 28.48
CA GLU A 744 -30.55 26.63 29.71
C GLU A 744 -30.12 25.63 30.80
N GLY A 745 -28.99 25.86 31.47
CA GLY A 745 -28.49 24.98 32.53
C GLY A 745 -27.01 25.16 32.90
N GLU A 746 -26.61 24.58 34.03
CA GLU A 746 -25.25 24.59 34.57
C GLU A 746 -24.40 23.43 34.00
N ALA A 747 -23.07 23.56 34.11
CA ALA A 747 -22.14 22.50 33.68
C ALA A 747 -22.25 21.29 34.61
N GLY A 748 -22.34 20.08 34.03
CA GLY A 748 -22.44 18.84 34.79
C GLY A 748 -21.08 18.37 35.35
N PRO A 749 -21.09 17.43 36.31
CA PRO A 749 -19.88 16.91 36.96
C PRO A 749 -19.13 15.85 36.13
N ILE A 750 -19.68 15.38 35.01
CA ILE A 750 -19.12 14.26 34.21
C ILE A 750 -17.98 14.75 33.31
N PHE A 751 -17.96 16.04 32.95
CA PHE A 751 -16.93 16.59 32.08
C PHE A 751 -15.62 16.89 32.85
N ASP A 752 -14.80 15.86 33.04
CA ASP A 752 -13.39 16.06 33.40
C ASP A 752 -12.58 16.40 32.14
N VAL A 753 -12.16 17.67 32.03
CA VAL A 753 -11.23 18.14 30.97
C VAL A 753 -9.94 17.31 30.96
N GLY A 754 -9.55 16.72 32.10
CA GLY A 754 -8.41 15.81 32.22
C GLY A 754 -8.51 14.54 31.38
N LEU A 755 -9.73 14.06 31.09
CA LEU A 755 -9.97 12.92 30.20
C LEU A 755 -9.57 13.23 28.75
N LEU A 756 -9.61 14.51 28.34
CA LEU A 756 -9.22 14.95 26.99
C LEU A 756 -7.69 15.02 26.79
N HIS A 757 -6.92 14.96 27.87
CA HIS A 757 -5.48 15.29 27.85
C HIS A 757 -4.56 14.22 28.45
N SER A 758 -5.08 13.29 29.26
CA SER A 758 -4.24 12.30 29.95
C SER A 758 -3.80 11.16 29.02
N PRO A 759 -2.50 10.83 28.94
CA PRO A 759 -2.05 9.64 28.22
C PRO A 759 -2.44 8.36 28.96
N PRO A 760 -2.78 7.27 28.25
CA PRO A 760 -3.05 6.00 28.88
C PRO A 760 -1.79 5.50 29.57
N LEU A 761 -1.94 5.04 30.81
CA LEU A 761 -0.91 4.33 31.54
C LEU A 761 -0.46 3.12 30.69
N ARG A 762 0.84 3.01 30.41
CA ARG A 762 1.39 1.82 29.74
C ARG A 762 1.76 0.79 30.79
N LEU A 763 1.10 -0.36 30.73
CA LEU A 763 1.50 -1.53 31.49
C LEU A 763 2.80 -2.10 30.90
N ARG A 764 3.67 -2.59 31.78
CA ARG A 764 4.89 -3.30 31.40
C ARG A 764 4.58 -4.80 31.48
N CYS A 765 4.56 -5.45 30.33
CA CYS A 765 4.27 -6.87 30.20
C CYS A 765 5.40 -7.55 29.41
N GLU A 766 5.69 -8.80 29.75
CA GLU A 766 6.61 -9.68 29.04
C GLU A 766 5.86 -10.92 28.57
N HIS A 767 6.07 -11.28 27.31
CA HIS A 767 5.52 -12.49 26.70
C HIS A 767 6.44 -12.92 25.57
N THR A 768 6.67 -14.23 25.49
CA THR A 768 7.36 -14.86 24.36
C THR A 768 6.32 -15.68 23.60
N PRO A 769 5.93 -15.26 22.38
CA PRO A 769 5.00 -16.05 21.56
C PRO A 769 5.58 -17.44 21.28
N PRO A 770 4.76 -18.50 21.31
CA PRO A 770 5.18 -19.80 20.79
C PRO A 770 5.70 -19.66 19.35
N VAL A 771 6.81 -20.33 19.04
CA VAL A 771 7.39 -20.31 17.68
C VAL A 771 6.43 -20.93 16.66
N SER A 772 5.74 -21.99 17.08
CA SER A 772 4.79 -22.76 16.29
C SER A 772 3.83 -23.54 17.19
N PHE A 773 2.82 -24.17 16.61
CA PHE A 773 1.97 -25.14 17.29
C PHE A 773 1.78 -26.40 16.45
N ARG A 774 1.39 -27.50 17.11
CA ARG A 774 0.99 -28.75 16.46
C ARG A 774 -0.53 -28.83 16.40
N ARG A 775 -1.06 -29.10 15.21
CA ARG A 775 -2.49 -29.26 14.98
C ARG A 775 -3.06 -30.37 15.88
N GLY A 776 -4.13 -30.07 16.61
CA GLY A 776 -4.78 -31.00 17.54
C GLY A 776 -4.16 -31.07 18.94
N GLU A 777 -2.99 -30.46 19.18
CA GLU A 777 -2.35 -30.42 20.49
C GLU A 777 -2.70 -29.13 21.24
N PRO A 778 -2.87 -29.16 22.58
CA PRO A 778 -3.10 -27.94 23.37
C PRO A 778 -1.91 -26.96 23.28
N LEU A 779 -2.20 -25.66 23.22
CA LEU A 779 -1.19 -24.61 23.13
C LEU A 779 -1.19 -23.74 24.39
N GLY A 780 -0.12 -23.78 25.16
CA GLY A 780 0.06 -22.96 26.36
C GLY A 780 0.49 -21.53 26.03
N ILE A 781 -0.17 -20.54 26.65
CA ILE A 781 0.14 -19.12 26.51
C ILE A 781 0.37 -18.53 27.90
N GLU A 782 1.47 -17.78 28.06
CA GLU A 782 1.85 -17.14 29.33
C GLU A 782 2.12 -15.64 29.14
N LEU A 783 1.64 -14.81 30.06
CA LEU A 783 1.97 -13.38 30.16
C LEU A 783 2.54 -13.08 31.55
N THR A 784 3.64 -12.33 31.62
CA THR A 784 4.22 -11.86 32.88
C THR A 784 4.04 -10.35 33.01
N LEU A 785 3.58 -9.88 34.19
CA LEU A 785 3.52 -8.45 34.51
C LEU A 785 4.79 -8.00 35.22
N THR A 786 5.43 -6.96 34.68
CA THR A 786 6.71 -6.41 35.18
C THR A 786 6.52 -4.96 35.66
N GLY A 787 5.64 -4.77 36.63
CA GLY A 787 5.38 -3.49 37.30
C GLY A 787 3.96 -3.36 37.85
N GLY A 788 3.83 -2.91 39.11
CA GLY A 788 2.55 -2.71 39.81
C GLY A 788 2.14 -3.88 40.73
N SER A 789 1.52 -3.57 41.87
CA SER A 789 1.08 -4.51 42.91
C SER A 789 -0.39 -4.95 42.81
N ASP A 790 -1.15 -4.35 41.88
CA ASP A 790 -2.59 -4.55 41.83
C ASP A 790 -2.96 -5.79 41.02
N ALA A 791 -3.89 -6.58 41.58
CA ALA A 791 -4.43 -7.77 40.94
C ALA A 791 -5.26 -7.39 39.70
N LEU A 792 -4.67 -7.53 38.50
CA LEU A 792 -5.38 -7.40 37.23
C LEU A 792 -6.09 -8.71 36.87
N THR A 793 -7.24 -8.60 36.21
CA THR A 793 -7.81 -9.73 35.47
C THR A 793 -7.21 -9.71 34.07
N VAL A 794 -6.69 -10.83 33.60
CA VAL A 794 -6.12 -10.96 32.25
C VAL A 794 -6.93 -11.97 31.46
N ARG A 795 -7.30 -11.59 30.23
CA ARG A 795 -8.01 -12.44 29.28
C ARG A 795 -7.21 -12.55 27.99
N LEU A 796 -7.15 -13.76 27.44
CA LEU A 796 -6.64 -14.03 26.11
C LEU A 796 -7.79 -13.99 25.11
N HIS A 797 -7.66 -13.13 24.11
CA HIS A 797 -8.52 -13.13 22.93
C HIS A 797 -7.79 -13.90 21.84
N TYR A 798 -8.33 -15.02 21.38
CA TYR A 798 -7.72 -15.81 20.31
C TYR A 798 -8.74 -16.21 19.24
N ARG A 799 -8.25 -16.36 18.00
CA ARG A 799 -9.01 -16.91 16.88
C ARG A 799 -8.10 -17.57 15.85
N HIS A 800 -8.68 -18.26 14.87
CA HIS A 800 -7.94 -18.59 13.66
C HIS A 800 -7.67 -17.35 12.83
N VAL A 801 -6.65 -17.38 11.97
CA VAL A 801 -6.45 -16.35 10.93
C VAL A 801 -7.50 -16.53 9.82
N ASN A 802 -8.74 -16.26 10.20
CA ASN A 802 -9.96 -16.32 9.43
C ASN A 802 -10.84 -15.14 9.86
N GLN A 803 -10.97 -14.13 9.00
CA GLN A 803 -11.70 -12.90 9.31
C GLN A 803 -13.22 -13.08 9.44
N ALA A 804 -13.76 -14.23 9.03
CA ALA A 804 -15.18 -14.56 9.23
C ALA A 804 -15.49 -15.04 10.66
N GLU A 805 -14.47 -15.39 11.46
CA GLU A 805 -14.65 -15.89 12.83
C GLU A 805 -14.62 -14.78 13.87
N ALA A 806 -15.46 -14.94 14.90
CA ALA A 806 -15.40 -14.17 16.13
C ALA A 806 -14.25 -14.66 17.03
N TYR A 807 -13.77 -13.78 17.91
CA TYR A 807 -12.78 -14.15 18.91
C TYR A 807 -13.39 -15.02 20.01
N VAL A 808 -12.63 -16.02 20.43
CA VAL A 808 -12.84 -16.72 21.70
C VAL A 808 -12.09 -15.95 22.79
N VAL A 809 -12.74 -15.76 23.94
CA VAL A 809 -12.17 -15.08 25.09
C VAL A 809 -12.01 -16.08 26.22
N ALA A 810 -10.79 -16.23 26.73
CA ALA A 810 -10.49 -17.09 27.87
C ALA A 810 -9.80 -16.29 28.97
N GLU A 811 -10.30 -16.42 30.20
CA GLU A 811 -9.65 -15.83 31.37
C GLU A 811 -8.38 -16.62 31.71
N MET A 812 -7.31 -15.91 32.08
CA MET A 812 -6.03 -16.51 32.39
C MET A 812 -5.88 -16.74 33.90
N GLU A 813 -5.41 -17.93 34.27
CA GLU A 813 -5.13 -18.30 35.65
C GLU A 813 -3.88 -17.58 36.15
N ARG A 814 -3.99 -16.91 37.30
CA ARG A 814 -2.91 -16.13 37.90
C ARG A 814 -2.09 -16.98 38.88
N THR A 815 -0.77 -16.95 38.73
CA THR A 815 0.21 -17.41 39.72
C THR A 815 1.25 -16.30 39.93
N GLU A 816 1.21 -15.62 41.08
CA GLU A 816 2.05 -14.44 41.39
C GLU A 816 1.87 -13.29 40.37
N ASN A 817 2.87 -13.02 39.53
CA ASN A 817 2.84 -12.03 38.45
C ASN A 817 2.69 -12.67 37.05
N ARG A 818 2.51 -13.99 37.00
CA ARG A 818 2.34 -14.76 35.76
C ARG A 818 0.88 -15.13 35.57
N TYR A 819 0.43 -15.06 34.32
CA TYR A 819 -0.91 -15.42 33.89
C TYR A 819 -0.81 -16.48 32.82
N ARG A 820 -1.54 -17.59 32.96
CA ARG A 820 -1.47 -18.74 32.05
C ARG A 820 -2.85 -19.13 31.55
N VAL A 821 -2.92 -19.57 30.30
CA VAL A 821 -4.10 -20.21 29.74
C VAL A 821 -3.67 -21.22 28.68
N THR A 822 -4.48 -22.24 28.47
CA THR A 822 -4.26 -23.24 27.42
C THR A 822 -5.35 -23.13 26.37
N ILE A 823 -4.98 -22.92 25.12
CA ILE A 823 -5.89 -23.07 23.98
C ILE A 823 -6.11 -24.57 23.77
N PRO A 824 -7.35 -25.08 23.79
CA PRO A 824 -7.61 -26.51 23.69
C PRO A 824 -7.13 -27.11 22.36
N GLY A 825 -6.67 -28.37 22.40
CA GLY A 825 -6.29 -29.11 21.20
C GLY A 825 -7.41 -29.25 20.17
N THR A 826 -8.67 -29.30 20.63
CA THR A 826 -9.85 -29.29 19.75
C THR A 826 -10.01 -28.00 18.97
N TYR A 827 -9.52 -26.86 19.48
CA TYR A 827 -9.50 -25.59 18.78
C TYR A 827 -8.31 -25.51 17.82
N THR A 828 -7.13 -25.98 18.23
CA THR A 828 -5.93 -26.01 17.38
C THR A 828 -6.00 -27.06 16.27
N ASP A 829 -7.00 -27.96 16.26
CA ASP A 829 -7.29 -28.87 15.15
C ASP A 829 -7.95 -28.15 13.96
N SER A 830 -7.21 -27.24 13.35
CA SER A 830 -7.63 -26.40 12.24
C SER A 830 -6.51 -26.28 11.22
N PRO A 831 -6.79 -26.06 9.92
CA PRO A 831 -5.75 -25.80 8.92
C PRO A 831 -5.23 -24.35 8.96
N TYR A 832 -5.81 -23.48 9.79
CA TYR A 832 -5.43 -22.08 9.88
C TYR A 832 -4.31 -21.84 10.92
N PRO A 833 -3.49 -20.80 10.74
CA PRO A 833 -2.70 -20.21 11.83
C PRO A 833 -3.60 -19.64 12.94
N LEU A 834 -3.00 -19.35 14.09
CA LEU A 834 -3.67 -18.72 15.22
C LEU A 834 -3.24 -17.27 15.37
N GLN A 835 -4.17 -16.42 15.79
CA GLN A 835 -3.94 -15.02 16.14
C GLN A 835 -4.49 -14.75 17.53
N TYR A 836 -3.74 -14.02 18.37
CA TYR A 836 -4.21 -13.65 19.72
C TYR A 836 -3.62 -12.33 20.24
N PHE A 837 -4.29 -11.75 21.25
CA PHE A 837 -3.82 -10.62 22.03
C PHE A 837 -4.39 -10.69 23.46
N PHE A 838 -3.89 -9.82 24.34
CA PHE A 838 -4.26 -9.82 25.75
C PHE A 838 -5.12 -8.60 26.09
N GLU A 839 -6.19 -8.82 26.84
CA GLU A 839 -6.96 -7.79 27.53
C GLU A 839 -6.60 -7.83 29.02
N LEU A 840 -6.16 -6.71 29.57
CA LEU A 840 -5.87 -6.54 30.98
C LEU A 840 -6.90 -5.58 31.57
N ARG A 841 -7.44 -5.90 32.75
CA ARG A 841 -8.50 -5.12 33.40
C ARG A 841 -8.22 -4.88 34.88
N GLY A 842 -8.31 -3.62 35.28
CA GLY A 842 -8.22 -3.16 36.67
C GLY A 842 -9.57 -3.22 37.40
N LYS A 843 -9.53 -3.19 38.74
CA LYS A 843 -10.75 -3.22 39.58
C LYS A 843 -11.57 -1.94 39.50
N ASP A 844 -10.95 -0.85 39.05
CA ASP A 844 -11.51 0.48 38.85
C ASP A 844 -12.21 0.65 37.49
N GLY A 845 -12.32 -0.43 36.70
CA GLY A 845 -12.94 -0.40 35.37
C GLY A 845 -11.99 0.03 34.25
N GLN A 846 -10.72 0.32 34.54
CA GLN A 846 -9.70 0.56 33.53
C GLN A 846 -9.34 -0.75 32.80
N ALA A 847 -9.01 -0.63 31.52
CA ALA A 847 -8.61 -1.76 30.70
C ALA A 847 -7.57 -1.38 29.66
N TRP A 848 -6.79 -2.36 29.22
CA TRP A 848 -5.70 -2.22 28.25
C TRP A 848 -5.67 -3.41 27.30
N LEU A 849 -5.34 -3.15 26.03
CA LEU A 849 -4.97 -4.19 25.07
C LEU A 849 -3.45 -4.24 24.92
N TRP A 850 -2.88 -5.44 24.90
CA TRP A 850 -1.45 -5.67 24.73
C TRP A 850 -1.19 -6.73 23.64
N PRO A 851 -0.23 -6.52 22.72
CA PRO A 851 0.87 -5.54 22.75
C PRO A 851 0.50 -4.12 22.28
N GLY A 852 -0.61 -3.96 21.57
CA GLY A 852 -1.04 -2.66 21.04
C GLY A 852 -0.09 -2.08 19.98
N LEU A 853 -0.29 -0.82 19.61
CA LEU A 853 0.54 -0.12 18.63
C LEU A 853 1.70 0.63 19.29
N ASN A 854 2.87 0.62 18.64
CA ASN A 854 4.02 1.42 19.03
C ASN A 854 3.78 2.93 18.74
N ALA A 855 4.72 3.79 19.17
CA ALA A 855 4.57 5.24 19.03
C ALA A 855 4.57 5.73 17.57
N GLU A 856 5.15 4.96 16.66
CA GLU A 856 5.23 5.28 15.23
C GLU A 856 4.11 4.64 14.41
N LEU A 857 3.25 3.85 15.06
CA LEU A 857 2.16 3.09 14.45
C LEU A 857 2.63 2.07 13.39
N SER A 858 3.87 1.62 13.50
CA SER A 858 4.55 0.71 12.57
C SER A 858 4.59 -0.75 13.04
N SER A 859 3.94 -1.07 14.17
CA SER A 859 3.86 -2.43 14.73
C SER A 859 2.48 -3.08 14.51
N GLN A 860 2.43 -4.41 14.68
CA GLN A 860 1.18 -5.17 14.74
C GLN A 860 0.67 -5.25 16.19
N PRO A 861 -0.65 -5.06 16.45
CA PRO A 861 -1.18 -4.98 17.81
C PRO A 861 -1.58 -6.34 18.41
N TYR A 862 -1.07 -7.45 17.87
CA TYR A 862 -1.38 -8.82 18.26
C TYR A 862 -0.25 -9.77 17.87
N PHE A 863 -0.34 -11.03 18.30
CA PHE A 863 0.59 -12.10 17.95
C PHE A 863 -0.04 -13.08 16.96
N VAL A 864 0.82 -13.75 16.19
CA VAL A 864 0.44 -14.84 15.28
C VAL A 864 1.36 -16.03 15.51
N VAL A 865 0.77 -17.23 15.53
CA VAL A 865 1.50 -18.49 15.65
C VAL A 865 1.06 -19.40 14.50
N ARG A 866 2.04 -19.90 13.76
CA ARG A 866 1.83 -20.80 12.61
C ARG A 866 2.01 -22.26 13.01
N GLN A 867 1.51 -23.16 12.17
CA GLN A 867 1.71 -24.59 12.39
C GLN A 867 3.18 -24.97 12.15
N GLU A 868 3.66 -25.99 12.87
CA GLU A 868 4.94 -26.63 12.56
C GLU A 868 4.92 -27.13 11.11
N ARG A 869 5.87 -26.67 10.30
CA ARG A 869 6.08 -27.23 8.96
C ARG A 869 6.59 -28.66 9.13
N ARG A 870 5.84 -29.63 8.58
CA ARG A 870 6.26 -31.03 8.54
C ARG A 870 7.40 -31.24 7.56
#